data_AF-A0A1G0I3L2-F1
#
_entry.id   AF-A0A1G0I3L2-F1
#
_cell.length_a   1.000
_cell.length_b   1.000
_cell.length_c   1.000
_cell.angle_alpha   90.00
_cell.angle_beta   90.00
_cell.angle_gamma   90.00
#
_symmetry.space_group_name_H-M   'P 1'
#
loop_
_entity.id
_entity.type
_entity.pdbx_description
1 polymer ?
#
loop_
_entity_poly.entity_id
_entity_poly.type
_entity_poly.pdbx_seq_one_letter_code
_entity_poly.pdbx_strand_id
1 'polypeptide(L)'
;MWSMALRNLYRDRRRTLTTVIAVGAGIFAVLMFLGYIRFVENSLAAIVIYRDANAHVQVYRVDGPEQLAATPAKYSLDRQEQALIHQSARGLAHFVRASDQLVGVGVVQGDEGSAVFLGRGIEPEFEAALQAESPLDFAPSVMDEHGLLLTRQLQDLLGYPAPGAVLQLFSASYANRMNAIEATFSGDFSTGIEAIEDKGLKAPLSLLQSLYDTDAVSRVVVQLDDRAHAGAFRDQLAAELQRRAPGRFEVTTWDYPQIGQLYSSFMGFFNMVFAFTGSVIFAIALTTIQHTVAMNVADRAREIGMLRAMGFGRGRIAGLFVRESLLTTLAAALAASGLAYLVIFALPYTHIETQLPRIAEPARLTLGLPLGWTLSAIVLAGLGIALGALITARKRVGGKVRPGRRGMPLIQLLATASCLVLAITLLPATPVRAETAISEAAAVADVPEEATLRQWLRQADLARGGWGSYQWTLRIHTEDPAGATDTTYAIAVHEGRALAKTTAPRRYRGEKILIASRAMWYAKPGLRKPVSISPQQRLVGEAANGDIAATQYARDYSPEYLGTVQLNGVDCHKLKLTATTSDATYESIIYYLDIRTRLGIKAEFLTASGMPFKVAHFEYGNRVLVDGEQRAFVSSMKIVNANFPERFSLLEYARVAPASPSDSLFSLDTLMTL
;
A
#
# COMPACT_ATOMS: atom_id res chain seq x y z
N MET A 1 47.08 -42.40 0.99
CA MET A 1 45.62 -42.41 1.29
C MET A 1 44.83 -41.78 0.14
N TRP A 2 45.13 -40.55 -0.29
CA TRP A 2 44.48 -39.92 -1.46
C TRP A 2 44.68 -40.69 -2.78
N SER A 3 45.89 -41.14 -3.05
CA SER A 3 46.20 -41.99 -4.23
C SER A 3 45.48 -43.36 -4.22
N MET A 4 45.09 -43.86 -3.04
CA MET A 4 44.28 -45.08 -2.93
C MET A 4 42.81 -44.78 -3.18
N ALA A 5 42.28 -43.69 -2.62
CA ALA A 5 40.90 -43.26 -2.87
C ALA A 5 40.65 -42.99 -4.37
N LEU A 6 41.61 -42.37 -5.06
CA LEU A 6 41.50 -42.05 -6.49
C LEU A 6 41.51 -43.30 -7.38
N ARG A 7 42.38 -44.27 -7.06
CA ARG A 7 42.39 -45.59 -7.72
C ARG A 7 41.08 -46.36 -7.49
N ASN A 8 40.50 -46.25 -6.29
CA ASN A 8 39.23 -46.88 -5.96
C ASN A 8 38.06 -46.31 -6.79
N LEU A 9 38.01 -45.00 -7.01
CA LEU A 9 37.00 -44.38 -7.88
C LEU A 9 37.05 -44.94 -9.31
N TYR A 10 38.26 -45.13 -9.83
CA TYR A 10 38.49 -45.59 -11.21
C TYR A 10 38.21 -47.08 -11.40
N ARG A 11 38.34 -47.89 -10.35
CA ARG A 11 38.01 -49.32 -10.38
C ARG A 11 36.52 -49.56 -10.56
N ASP A 12 35.68 -48.78 -9.88
CA ASP A 12 34.23 -48.96 -9.83
C ASP A 12 33.47 -47.88 -10.65
N ARG A 13 33.89 -47.63 -11.90
CA ARG A 13 33.44 -46.47 -12.71
C ARG A 13 31.93 -46.30 -12.82
N ARG A 14 31.17 -47.39 -13.03
CA ARG A 14 29.71 -47.32 -13.18
C ARG A 14 29.04 -46.79 -11.91
N ARG A 15 29.50 -47.24 -10.74
CA ARG A 15 28.97 -46.81 -9.43
C ARG A 15 29.41 -45.39 -9.09
N THR A 16 30.66 -45.06 -9.38
CA THR A 16 31.16 -43.69 -9.22
C THR A 16 30.34 -42.74 -10.09
N LEU A 17 30.06 -43.10 -11.34
CA LEU A 17 29.26 -42.29 -12.26
C LEU A 17 27.82 -42.09 -11.78
N THR A 18 27.13 -43.15 -11.33
CA THR A 18 25.76 -42.99 -10.80
C THR A 18 25.71 -42.09 -9.57
N THR A 19 26.72 -42.17 -8.70
CA THR A 19 26.82 -41.29 -7.52
C THR A 19 27.12 -39.85 -7.91
N VAL A 20 28.02 -39.64 -8.88
CA VAL A 20 28.35 -38.31 -9.42
C VAL A 20 27.12 -37.66 -10.06
N ILE A 21 26.33 -38.41 -10.85
CA ILE A 21 25.10 -37.89 -11.47
C ILE A 21 24.07 -37.54 -10.40
N ALA A 22 23.82 -38.43 -9.44
CA ALA A 22 22.81 -38.21 -8.40
C ALA A 22 23.14 -36.98 -7.52
N VAL A 23 24.40 -36.88 -7.05
CA VAL A 23 24.86 -35.74 -6.25
C VAL A 23 24.95 -34.47 -7.11
N GLY A 24 25.45 -34.60 -8.34
CA GLY A 24 25.62 -33.50 -9.29
C GLY A 24 24.29 -32.85 -9.68
N ALA A 25 23.24 -33.65 -9.88
CA ALA A 25 21.88 -33.13 -10.15
C ALA A 25 21.36 -32.26 -9.00
N GLY A 26 21.59 -32.68 -7.74
CA GLY A 26 21.22 -31.88 -6.57
C GLY A 26 22.00 -30.56 -6.47
N ILE A 27 23.31 -30.60 -6.68
CA ILE A 27 24.16 -29.39 -6.71
C ILE A 27 23.73 -28.46 -7.84
N PHE A 28 23.52 -29.00 -9.05
CA PHE A 28 23.06 -28.23 -10.20
C PHE A 28 21.72 -27.53 -9.93
N ALA A 29 20.75 -28.24 -9.34
CA ALA A 29 19.45 -27.66 -8.99
C ALA A 29 19.59 -26.50 -7.99
N VAL A 30 20.42 -26.65 -6.95
CA VAL A 30 20.69 -25.59 -5.96
C VAL A 30 21.37 -24.38 -6.62
N LEU A 31 22.36 -24.60 -7.48
CA LEU A 31 23.03 -23.51 -8.20
C LEU A 31 22.04 -22.78 -9.11
N MET A 32 21.25 -23.48 -9.92
CA MET A 32 20.24 -22.84 -10.80
C MET A 32 19.21 -22.06 -10.01
N PHE A 33 18.77 -22.59 -8.87
CA PHE A 33 17.83 -21.89 -8.02
C PHE A 33 18.44 -20.64 -7.36
N LEU A 34 19.71 -20.67 -6.94
CA LEU A 34 20.44 -19.48 -6.48
C LEU A 34 20.54 -18.40 -7.57
N GLY A 35 20.83 -18.81 -8.81
CA GLY A 35 20.83 -17.91 -9.96
C GLY A 35 19.46 -17.29 -10.20
N TYR A 36 18.40 -18.08 -10.01
CA TYR A 36 17.02 -17.62 -10.17
C TYR A 36 16.60 -16.66 -9.05
N ILE A 37 16.95 -16.92 -7.79
CA ILE A 37 16.70 -15.97 -6.69
C ILE A 37 17.34 -14.62 -7.00
N ARG A 38 18.60 -14.62 -7.45
CA ARG A 38 19.29 -13.38 -7.80
C ARG A 38 18.62 -12.64 -8.97
N PHE A 39 18.14 -13.37 -9.96
CA PHE A 39 17.32 -12.80 -11.04
C PHE A 39 16.09 -12.09 -10.47
N VAL A 40 15.30 -12.78 -9.64
CA VAL A 40 14.09 -12.21 -9.02
C VAL A 40 14.44 -10.99 -8.15
N GLU A 41 15.52 -11.06 -7.38
CA GLU A 41 16.02 -9.96 -6.53
C GLU A 41 16.41 -8.73 -7.35
N ASN A 42 17.17 -8.92 -8.43
CA ASN A 42 17.57 -7.85 -9.34
C ASN A 42 16.35 -7.22 -10.02
N SER A 43 15.44 -8.04 -10.53
CA SER A 43 14.23 -7.57 -11.22
C SER A 43 13.31 -6.78 -10.28
N LEU A 44 13.04 -7.29 -9.08
CA LEU A 44 12.20 -6.59 -8.11
C LEU A 44 12.84 -5.29 -7.61
N ALA A 45 14.14 -5.30 -7.32
CA ALA A 45 14.84 -4.08 -6.93
C ALA A 45 14.79 -3.04 -8.05
N ALA A 46 15.00 -3.45 -9.30
CA ALA A 46 14.91 -2.53 -10.44
C ALA A 46 13.51 -1.94 -10.58
N ILE A 47 12.46 -2.75 -10.42
CA ILE A 47 11.07 -2.26 -10.43
C ILE A 47 10.86 -1.23 -9.32
N VAL A 48 11.23 -1.56 -8.08
CA VAL A 48 11.05 -0.64 -6.94
C VAL A 48 11.83 0.66 -7.13
N ILE A 49 13.10 0.59 -7.55
CA ILE A 49 13.98 1.77 -7.69
C ILE A 49 13.53 2.65 -8.86
N TYR A 50 13.29 2.06 -10.03
CA TYR A 50 13.14 2.79 -11.29
C TYR A 50 11.68 3.04 -11.67
N ARG A 51 10.79 2.03 -11.68
CA ARG A 51 9.43 2.18 -12.25
C ARG A 51 8.60 3.25 -11.55
N ASP A 52 8.76 3.35 -10.24
CA ASP A 52 8.01 4.27 -9.42
C ASP A 52 8.83 5.51 -8.98
N ALA A 53 10.04 5.66 -9.54
CA ALA A 53 10.96 6.75 -9.21
C ALA A 53 11.35 6.82 -7.72
N ASN A 54 11.36 5.70 -7.01
CA ASN A 54 11.74 5.68 -5.59
C ASN A 54 13.23 5.97 -5.38
N ALA A 55 14.05 5.80 -6.43
CA ALA A 55 15.50 5.88 -6.38
C ALA A 55 16.09 4.94 -5.30
N HIS A 56 17.33 5.20 -4.87
CA HIS A 56 18.08 4.28 -4.01
C HIS A 56 17.87 4.56 -2.52
N VAL A 57 17.83 5.85 -2.16
CA VAL A 57 17.70 6.35 -0.78
C VAL A 57 16.60 7.41 -0.75
N GLN A 58 15.84 7.46 0.33
CA GLN A 58 14.73 8.39 0.50
C GLN A 58 14.81 9.04 1.87
N VAL A 59 14.45 10.32 1.93
CA VAL A 59 14.42 11.09 3.16
C VAL A 59 13.02 11.60 3.40
N TYR A 60 12.50 11.28 4.57
CA TYR A 60 11.19 11.69 5.07
C TYR A 60 11.36 12.54 6.32
N ARG A 61 10.29 13.24 6.72
CA ARG A 61 10.15 13.66 8.12
C ARG A 61 9.99 12.40 8.98
N VAL A 62 10.42 12.43 10.24
CA VAL A 62 10.27 11.28 11.17
C VAL A 62 8.82 10.77 11.20
N ASP A 63 8.64 9.45 11.19
CA ASP A 63 7.36 8.72 11.08
C ASP A 63 6.62 8.93 9.74
N GLY A 64 7.28 9.60 8.78
CA GLY A 64 6.71 9.91 7.47
C GLY A 64 6.30 8.66 6.67
N PRO A 65 7.14 7.61 6.55
CA PRO A 65 6.78 6.42 5.79
C PRO A 65 5.45 5.77 6.23
N GLU A 66 5.12 5.82 7.53
CA GLU A 66 3.90 5.26 8.09
C GLU A 66 2.73 6.25 8.11
N GLN A 67 2.99 7.54 8.36
CA GLN A 67 1.94 8.50 8.70
C GLN A 67 1.58 9.48 7.58
N LEU A 68 2.39 9.57 6.52
CA LEU A 68 2.20 10.54 5.44
C LEU A 68 0.85 10.38 4.74
N ALA A 69 0.39 9.14 4.52
CA ALA A 69 -0.91 8.90 3.89
C ALA A 69 -2.09 9.41 4.74
N ALA A 70 -1.97 9.34 6.07
CA ALA A 70 -3.04 9.74 6.99
C ALA A 70 -3.02 11.25 7.29
N THR A 71 -1.84 11.86 7.34
CA THR A 71 -1.65 13.26 7.76
C THR A 71 -0.55 13.96 6.94
N PRO A 72 -0.75 14.12 5.61
CA PRO A 72 0.29 14.55 4.69
C PRO A 72 0.87 15.94 5.02
N ALA A 73 0.03 16.88 5.48
CA ALA A 73 0.46 18.22 5.87
C ALA A 73 1.47 18.23 7.03
N LYS A 74 1.35 17.30 7.97
CA LYS A 74 2.24 17.21 9.15
C LYS A 74 3.58 16.54 8.82
N TYR A 75 3.57 15.55 7.93
CA TYR A 75 4.74 14.71 7.64
C TYR A 75 5.48 15.06 6.35
N SER A 76 5.07 16.12 5.67
CA SER A 76 5.77 16.64 4.49
C SER A 76 6.90 17.61 4.86
N LEU A 77 7.91 17.65 3.99
CA LEU A 77 9.12 18.45 4.10
C LEU A 77 8.88 19.84 3.53
N ASP A 78 9.17 20.88 4.30
CA ASP A 78 9.13 22.27 3.82
C ASP A 78 10.36 22.61 2.95
N ARG A 79 10.35 23.78 2.29
CA ARG A 79 11.43 24.21 1.40
C ARG A 79 12.80 24.31 2.09
N GLN A 80 12.84 24.65 3.38
CA GLN A 80 14.09 24.76 4.11
C GLN A 80 14.67 23.37 4.39
N GLU A 81 13.81 22.43 4.76
CA GLU A 81 14.15 21.03 4.97
C GLU A 81 14.61 20.36 3.67
N GLN A 82 13.89 20.58 2.56
CA GLN A 82 14.31 20.15 1.22
C GLN A 82 15.74 20.61 0.91
N ALA A 83 16.01 21.92 1.01
CA ALA A 83 17.34 22.48 0.72
C ALA A 83 18.45 21.89 1.60
N LEU A 84 18.17 21.67 2.90
CA LEU A 84 19.10 21.04 3.83
C LEU A 84 19.44 19.60 3.42
N ILE A 85 18.44 18.83 3.00
CA ILE A 85 18.62 17.44 2.57
C ILE A 85 19.44 17.40 1.28
N HIS A 86 19.09 18.20 0.27
CA HIS A 86 19.83 18.30 -0.99
C HIS A 86 21.30 18.67 -0.77
N GLN A 87 21.58 19.65 0.11
CA GLN A 87 22.95 20.04 0.43
C GLN A 87 23.73 18.92 1.14
N SER A 88 23.07 18.21 2.07
CA SER A 88 23.71 17.14 2.84
C SER A 88 24.01 15.91 1.99
N ALA A 89 23.10 15.54 1.08
CA ALA A 89 23.27 14.40 0.18
C ALA A 89 24.39 14.63 -0.86
N ARG A 90 24.47 15.82 -1.45
CA ARG A 90 25.48 16.18 -2.47
C ARG A 90 26.94 16.05 -1.98
N GLY A 91 27.16 16.16 -0.67
CA GLY A 91 28.50 16.09 -0.08
C GLY A 91 29.03 14.67 0.17
N LEU A 92 28.22 13.63 -0.06
CA LEU A 92 28.56 12.25 0.23
C LEU A 92 29.05 11.50 -1.02
N ALA A 93 29.90 10.48 -0.81
CA ALA A 93 30.35 9.60 -1.88
C ALA A 93 29.17 8.84 -2.50
N HIS A 94 29.29 8.42 -3.76
CA HIS A 94 28.27 7.68 -4.52
C HIS A 94 26.99 8.46 -4.84
N PHE A 95 26.87 9.73 -4.43
CA PHE A 95 25.76 10.60 -4.82
C PHE A 95 25.77 10.86 -6.33
N VAL A 96 24.62 10.70 -6.99
CA VAL A 96 24.45 11.05 -8.41
C VAL A 96 23.52 12.25 -8.55
N ARG A 97 22.29 12.15 -8.01
CA ARG A 97 21.26 13.20 -8.09
C ARG A 97 20.22 13.04 -7.00
N ALA A 98 19.47 14.10 -6.73
CA ALA A 98 18.32 14.09 -5.84
C ALA A 98 17.17 14.87 -6.47
N SER A 99 15.93 14.51 -6.11
CA SER A 99 14.72 15.22 -6.54
C SER A 99 13.69 15.21 -5.43
N ASP A 100 12.88 16.26 -5.42
CA ASP A 100 11.75 16.39 -4.52
C ASP A 100 10.53 15.63 -5.09
N GLN A 101 9.81 14.92 -4.23
CA GLN A 101 8.63 14.17 -4.63
C GLN A 101 7.43 14.44 -3.76
N LEU A 102 6.30 14.65 -4.41
CA LEU A 102 4.99 14.75 -3.78
C LEU A 102 4.18 13.50 -4.09
N VAL A 103 3.72 12.80 -3.07
CA VAL A 103 2.84 11.63 -3.22
C VAL A 103 1.48 12.01 -2.69
N GLY A 104 0.44 11.60 -3.39
CA GLY A 104 -0.92 11.80 -2.93
C GLY A 104 -1.91 10.90 -3.62
N VAL A 105 -3.16 11.00 -3.19
CA VAL A 105 -4.29 10.28 -3.77
C VAL A 105 -5.30 11.27 -4.32
N GLY A 106 -6.10 10.86 -5.29
CA GLY A 106 -7.15 11.70 -5.84
C GLY A 106 -8.04 10.93 -6.80
N VAL A 107 -8.91 11.65 -7.50
CA VAL A 107 -9.75 11.11 -8.57
C VAL A 107 -9.35 11.79 -9.87
N VAL A 108 -9.13 10.99 -10.91
CA VAL A 108 -8.95 11.46 -12.27
C VAL A 108 -10.23 11.18 -13.03
N GLN A 109 -10.68 12.16 -13.81
CA GLN A 109 -11.87 12.08 -14.63
C GLN A 109 -11.50 12.38 -16.08
N GLY A 110 -11.84 11.45 -16.96
CA GLY A 110 -11.86 11.61 -18.41
C GLY A 110 -13.28 11.81 -18.93
N ASP A 111 -13.45 11.75 -20.25
CA ASP A 111 -14.77 11.93 -20.88
C ASP A 111 -15.70 10.73 -20.66
N GLU A 112 -15.14 9.50 -20.59
CA GLU A 112 -15.92 8.26 -20.51
C GLU A 112 -15.97 7.65 -19.09
N GLY A 113 -15.17 8.15 -18.14
CA GLY A 113 -15.07 7.55 -16.82
C GLY A 113 -14.29 8.36 -15.79
N SER A 114 -14.32 7.88 -14.54
CA SER A 114 -13.55 8.43 -13.43
C SER A 114 -12.96 7.31 -12.60
N ALA A 115 -11.73 7.48 -12.13
CA ALA A 115 -11.02 6.48 -11.34
C ALA A 115 -10.17 7.15 -10.25
N VAL A 116 -9.91 6.40 -9.17
CA VAL A 116 -8.98 6.84 -8.12
C VAL A 116 -7.56 6.66 -8.63
N PHE A 117 -6.70 7.65 -8.39
CA PHE A 117 -5.28 7.55 -8.68
C PHE A 117 -4.43 7.59 -7.40
N LEU A 118 -3.29 6.92 -7.46
CA LEU A 118 -2.12 7.09 -6.60
C LEU A 118 -1.09 7.88 -7.40
N GLY A 119 -0.93 9.15 -7.03
CA GLY A 119 -0.22 10.16 -7.79
C GLY A 119 1.18 10.38 -7.26
N ARG A 120 2.15 10.52 -8.17
CA ARG A 120 3.51 10.94 -7.84
C ARG A 120 3.93 12.14 -8.69
N GLY A 121 4.22 13.22 -7.99
CA GLY A 121 4.73 14.49 -8.50
C GLY A 121 6.24 14.42 -8.49
N ILE A 122 6.86 14.47 -9.67
CA ILE A 122 8.30 14.26 -9.86
C ILE A 122 8.82 15.33 -10.81
N GLU A 123 10.08 15.72 -10.67
CA GLU A 123 10.76 16.56 -11.67
C GLU A 123 10.95 15.76 -12.99
N PRO A 124 10.45 16.25 -14.14
CA PRO A 124 10.55 15.53 -15.41
C PRO A 124 11.99 15.15 -15.81
N GLU A 125 12.94 16.05 -15.59
CA GLU A 125 14.36 15.81 -15.91
C GLU A 125 14.95 14.69 -15.05
N PHE A 126 14.63 14.65 -13.75
CA PHE A 126 15.07 13.58 -12.86
C PHE A 126 14.49 12.24 -13.26
N GLU A 127 13.19 12.19 -13.57
CA GLU A 127 12.52 10.97 -14.04
C GLU A 127 13.19 10.43 -15.31
N ALA A 128 13.40 11.28 -16.32
CA ALA A 128 14.04 10.89 -17.56
C ALA A 128 15.46 10.33 -17.32
N ALA A 129 16.25 11.00 -16.48
CA ALA A 129 17.61 10.58 -16.16
C ALA A 129 17.66 9.27 -15.34
N LEU A 130 16.73 9.08 -14.40
CA LEU A 130 16.61 7.85 -13.62
C LEU A 130 16.21 6.68 -14.53
N GLN A 131 15.23 6.87 -15.41
CA GLN A 131 14.76 5.84 -16.33
C GLN A 131 15.81 5.46 -17.38
N ALA A 132 16.64 6.41 -17.83
CA ALA A 132 17.74 6.15 -18.76
C ALA A 132 18.80 5.17 -18.20
N GLU A 133 18.92 5.08 -16.87
CA GLU A 133 19.81 4.15 -16.16
C GLU A 133 19.10 2.86 -15.73
N SER A 134 17.80 2.72 -16.02
CA SER A 134 17.03 1.54 -15.69
C SER A 134 17.55 0.30 -16.43
N PRO A 135 17.82 -0.82 -15.75
CA PRO A 135 18.18 -2.07 -16.40
C PRO A 135 16.97 -2.79 -17.03
N LEU A 136 15.77 -2.18 -16.98
CA LEU A 136 14.54 -2.74 -17.53
C LEU A 136 14.40 -2.36 -19.02
N ASP A 137 13.97 -3.32 -19.84
CA ASP A 137 13.98 -3.19 -21.31
C ASP A 137 12.94 -2.22 -21.90
N PHE A 138 12.00 -1.70 -21.09
CA PHE A 138 10.92 -0.84 -21.58
C PHE A 138 11.22 0.64 -21.33
N ALA A 139 11.45 1.38 -22.43
CA ALA A 139 11.59 2.82 -22.43
C ALA A 139 10.24 3.46 -22.05
N PRO A 140 10.15 4.22 -20.95
CA PRO A 140 8.91 4.86 -20.55
C PRO A 140 8.57 6.04 -21.47
N SER A 141 7.30 6.43 -21.49
CA SER A 141 6.87 7.69 -22.10
C SER A 141 7.60 8.86 -21.44
N VAL A 142 7.99 9.85 -22.25
CA VAL A 142 8.60 11.08 -21.73
C VAL A 142 7.51 11.91 -21.07
N MET A 143 7.72 12.25 -19.80
CA MET A 143 6.84 13.16 -19.07
C MET A 143 7.13 14.60 -19.52
N ASP A 144 6.10 15.27 -20.05
CA ASP A 144 6.16 16.69 -20.40
C ASP A 144 6.01 17.57 -19.14
N GLU A 145 6.49 18.82 -19.17
CA GLU A 145 6.40 19.77 -18.05
C GLU A 145 4.96 20.11 -17.64
N HIS A 146 3.99 19.88 -18.52
CA HIS A 146 2.57 20.15 -18.30
C HIS A 146 1.69 18.90 -18.40
N GLY A 147 2.32 17.76 -18.68
CA GLY A 147 1.64 16.54 -19.07
C GLY A 147 1.77 15.44 -18.03
N LEU A 148 0.71 14.69 -17.80
CA LEU A 148 0.71 13.54 -16.89
C LEU A 148 0.87 12.23 -17.67
N LEU A 149 1.37 11.22 -16.97
CA LEU A 149 1.40 9.84 -17.42
C LEU A 149 0.43 9.01 -16.59
N LEU A 150 -0.27 8.09 -17.24
CA LEU A 150 -1.19 7.14 -16.58
C LEU A 150 -0.74 5.72 -16.87
N THR A 151 -0.95 4.82 -15.92
CA THR A 151 -0.82 3.38 -16.21
C THR A 151 -1.87 2.93 -17.22
N ARG A 152 -1.55 1.88 -18.00
CA ARG A 152 -2.49 1.35 -19.01
C ARG A 152 -3.82 0.88 -18.42
N GLN A 153 -3.80 0.25 -17.24
CA GLN A 153 -5.05 -0.18 -16.60
C GLN A 153 -5.86 1.00 -16.05
N LEU A 154 -5.22 2.08 -15.59
CA LEU A 154 -5.95 3.30 -15.24
C LEU A 154 -6.57 3.96 -16.48
N GLN A 155 -5.89 3.92 -17.64
CA GLN A 155 -6.46 4.41 -18.90
C GLN A 155 -7.69 3.63 -19.34
N ASP A 156 -7.71 2.31 -19.14
CA ASP A 156 -8.87 1.45 -19.42
C ASP A 156 -10.12 1.92 -18.65
N LEU A 157 -9.95 2.29 -17.37
CA LEU A 157 -11.03 2.83 -16.53
C LEU A 157 -11.54 4.22 -16.98
N LEU A 158 -10.76 4.92 -17.81
CA LEU A 158 -11.08 6.27 -18.31
C LEU A 158 -11.52 6.26 -19.78
N GLY A 159 -11.61 5.09 -20.42
CA GLY A 159 -11.97 4.96 -21.84
C GLY A 159 -10.82 5.23 -22.81
N TYR A 160 -9.58 4.92 -22.44
CA TYR A 160 -8.36 5.13 -23.25
C TYR A 160 -8.25 6.56 -23.82
N PRO A 161 -8.01 7.58 -22.96
CA PRO A 161 -7.88 8.95 -23.42
C PRO A 161 -6.79 9.07 -24.50
N ALA A 162 -7.09 9.80 -25.58
CA ALA A 162 -6.10 10.06 -26.63
C ALA A 162 -4.97 10.96 -26.10
N PRO A 163 -3.71 10.78 -26.55
CA PRO A 163 -2.62 11.72 -26.22
C PRO A 163 -3.03 13.16 -26.54
N GLY A 164 -2.81 14.08 -25.60
CA GLY A 164 -3.26 15.47 -25.67
C GLY A 164 -4.66 15.72 -25.08
N ALA A 165 -5.41 14.68 -24.69
CA ALA A 165 -6.69 14.84 -24.00
C ALA A 165 -6.51 15.57 -22.66
N VAL A 166 -7.47 16.43 -22.34
CA VAL A 166 -7.48 17.17 -21.07
C VAL A 166 -8.26 16.35 -20.05
N LEU A 167 -7.59 15.93 -19.00
CA LEU A 167 -8.17 15.20 -17.88
C LEU A 167 -8.35 16.14 -16.69
N GLN A 168 -9.36 15.87 -15.87
CA GLN A 168 -9.59 16.61 -14.64
C GLN A 168 -9.12 15.80 -13.45
N LEU A 169 -8.29 16.40 -12.60
CA LEU A 169 -7.78 15.79 -11.36
C LEU A 169 -8.45 16.46 -10.16
N PHE A 170 -8.86 15.65 -9.19
CA PHE A 170 -9.52 16.07 -7.96
C PHE A 170 -8.80 15.51 -6.75
N SER A 171 -8.57 16.34 -5.74
CA SER A 171 -8.09 15.84 -4.45
C SER A 171 -8.36 16.84 -3.32
N ALA A 172 -8.29 16.36 -2.08
CA ALA A 172 -8.18 17.20 -0.91
C ALA A 172 -6.75 17.77 -0.82
N SER A 173 -6.66 19.08 -0.77
CA SER A 173 -5.43 19.82 -0.46
C SER A 173 -4.92 19.53 0.96
N TYR A 174 -3.69 19.93 1.24
CA TYR A 174 -3.09 19.80 2.57
C TYR A 174 -3.81 20.65 3.63
N ALA A 175 -4.54 21.68 3.20
CA ALA A 175 -5.46 22.46 4.04
C ALA A 175 -6.85 21.82 4.17
N ASN A 176 -6.99 20.54 3.78
CA ASN A 176 -8.22 19.74 3.81
C ASN A 176 -9.40 20.38 3.04
N ARG A 177 -9.10 21.05 1.92
CA ARG A 177 -10.08 21.61 0.98
C ARG A 177 -10.03 20.90 -0.35
N MET A 178 -11.17 20.69 -1.02
CA MET A 178 -11.13 20.14 -2.37
C MET A 178 -10.49 21.11 -3.36
N ASN A 179 -9.66 20.55 -4.21
CA ASN A 179 -9.09 21.25 -5.34
C ASN A 179 -9.23 20.39 -6.60
N ALA A 180 -9.31 21.09 -7.73
CA ALA A 180 -9.53 20.51 -9.04
C ALA A 180 -8.56 21.16 -10.03
N ILE A 181 -7.83 20.40 -10.83
CA ILE A 181 -6.99 20.98 -11.89
C ILE A 181 -7.20 20.23 -13.20
N GLU A 182 -6.93 20.92 -14.31
CA GLU A 182 -6.86 20.29 -15.63
C GLU A 182 -5.40 19.90 -15.92
N ALA A 183 -5.20 18.73 -16.51
CA ALA A 183 -3.90 18.21 -16.88
C ALA A 183 -3.98 17.48 -18.22
N THR A 184 -2.95 17.63 -19.06
CA THR A 184 -2.93 16.98 -20.37
C THR A 184 -2.36 15.57 -20.25
N PHE A 185 -3.04 14.58 -20.83
CA PHE A 185 -2.53 13.21 -20.91
C PHE A 185 -1.41 13.13 -21.95
N SER A 186 -0.20 12.73 -21.54
CA SER A 186 0.97 12.66 -22.42
C SER A 186 1.35 11.25 -22.84
N GLY A 187 1.08 10.24 -22.03
CA GLY A 187 1.45 8.86 -22.37
C GLY A 187 1.29 7.88 -21.24
N ASP A 188 1.75 6.65 -21.49
CA ASP A 188 1.66 5.55 -20.54
C ASP A 188 2.96 5.28 -19.79
N PHE A 189 2.82 4.72 -18.59
CA PHE A 189 3.92 4.10 -17.85
C PHE A 189 3.42 2.82 -17.16
N SER A 190 4.34 2.09 -16.52
CA SER A 190 3.99 0.99 -15.62
C SER A 190 4.57 1.24 -14.24
N THR A 191 3.81 0.93 -13.19
CA THR A 191 4.35 0.88 -11.82
C THR A 191 5.22 -0.35 -11.60
N GLY A 192 5.10 -1.35 -12.49
CA GLY A 192 5.69 -2.68 -12.36
C GLY A 192 4.99 -3.54 -11.31
N ILE A 193 3.91 -3.08 -10.67
CA ILE A 193 3.20 -3.77 -9.59
C ILE A 193 1.72 -3.91 -9.96
N GLU A 194 1.28 -5.15 -10.19
CA GLU A 194 -0.08 -5.46 -10.65
C GLU A 194 -1.18 -4.86 -9.73
N ALA A 195 -0.95 -4.85 -8.42
CA ALA A 195 -1.96 -4.41 -7.43
C ALA A 195 -2.27 -2.90 -7.42
N ILE A 196 -1.42 -2.09 -8.06
CA ILE A 196 -1.58 -0.62 -8.14
C ILE A 196 -1.55 -0.11 -9.59
N GLU A 197 -1.50 -1.03 -10.55
CA GLU A 197 -1.44 -0.69 -11.97
C GLU A 197 -2.75 -0.06 -12.46
N ASP A 198 -3.87 -0.28 -11.77
CA ASP A 198 -5.16 0.37 -12.02
C ASP A 198 -5.28 1.80 -11.45
N LYS A 199 -4.25 2.29 -10.74
CA LYS A 199 -4.27 3.57 -10.03
C LYS A 199 -3.07 4.48 -10.34
N GLY A 200 -2.05 4.02 -11.06
CA GLY A 200 -0.81 4.77 -11.21
C GLY A 200 -0.96 6.06 -12.02
N LEU A 201 -0.59 7.19 -11.42
CA LEU A 201 -0.48 8.50 -12.09
C LEU A 201 0.87 9.13 -11.76
N LYS A 202 1.60 9.57 -12.79
CA LYS A 202 2.80 10.41 -12.65
C LYS A 202 2.53 11.76 -13.27
N ALA A 203 3.01 12.81 -12.63
CA ALA A 203 2.89 14.16 -13.14
C ALA A 203 4.09 15.02 -12.72
N PRO A 204 4.31 16.16 -13.38
CA PRO A 204 5.25 17.17 -12.93
C PRO A 204 4.98 17.55 -11.47
N LEU A 205 6.03 17.73 -10.69
CA LEU A 205 5.94 18.12 -9.28
C LEU A 205 5.06 19.37 -9.09
N SER A 206 5.24 20.37 -9.95
CA SER A 206 4.47 21.62 -9.96
C SER A 206 2.97 21.40 -10.13
N LEU A 207 2.58 20.42 -10.95
CA LEU A 207 1.19 20.08 -11.23
C LEU A 207 0.52 19.50 -9.98
N LEU A 208 1.18 18.55 -9.29
CA LEU A 208 0.63 18.01 -8.04
C LEU A 208 0.72 19.02 -6.90
N GLN A 209 1.74 19.86 -6.81
CA GLN A 209 1.79 20.96 -5.83
C GLN A 209 0.62 21.94 -6.01
N SER A 210 0.23 22.22 -7.27
CA SER A 210 -0.97 22.97 -7.59
C SER A 210 -2.24 22.23 -7.17
N LEU A 211 -2.34 20.91 -7.39
CA LEU A 211 -3.48 20.10 -6.98
C LEU A 211 -3.63 20.02 -5.45
N TYR A 212 -2.55 19.73 -4.73
CA TYR A 212 -2.58 19.58 -3.28
C TYR A 212 -2.48 20.91 -2.53
N ASP A 213 -2.30 22.01 -3.26
CA ASP A 213 -2.15 23.35 -2.72
C ASP A 213 -1.07 23.39 -1.62
N THR A 214 0.17 23.10 -2.02
CA THR A 214 1.32 23.06 -1.11
C THR A 214 2.64 23.25 -1.83
N ASP A 215 3.60 23.90 -1.17
CA ASP A 215 5.01 23.92 -1.57
C ASP A 215 5.83 22.82 -0.87
N ALA A 216 5.24 22.13 0.11
CA ALA A 216 5.87 21.03 0.80
C ALA A 216 5.87 19.78 -0.08
N VAL A 217 6.82 18.88 0.17
CA VAL A 217 6.96 17.62 -0.58
C VAL A 217 6.95 16.45 0.38
N SER A 218 6.44 15.32 -0.07
CA SER A 218 6.31 14.12 0.74
C SER A 218 7.66 13.55 1.17
N ARG A 219 8.65 13.63 0.28
CA ARG A 219 10.00 13.08 0.49
C ARG A 219 11.00 13.69 -0.49
N VAL A 220 12.28 13.58 -0.15
CA VAL A 220 13.38 13.75 -1.11
C VAL A 220 13.91 12.38 -1.47
N VAL A 221 14.05 12.08 -2.76
CA VAL A 221 14.65 10.84 -3.24
C VAL A 221 16.07 11.11 -3.74
N VAL A 222 16.98 10.16 -3.53
CA VAL A 222 18.39 10.25 -3.89
C VAL A 222 18.77 9.04 -4.71
N GLN A 223 19.30 9.30 -5.91
CA GLN A 223 19.91 8.31 -6.78
C GLN A 223 21.40 8.21 -6.49
N LEU A 224 21.88 6.96 -6.42
CA LEU A 224 23.27 6.57 -6.28
C LEU A 224 23.75 5.88 -7.55
N ASP A 225 25.06 5.66 -7.63
CA ASP A 225 25.72 4.93 -8.72
C ASP A 225 25.41 3.42 -8.74
N ASP A 226 25.27 2.81 -7.56
CA ASP A 226 24.91 1.40 -7.37
C ASP A 226 24.07 1.24 -6.10
N ARG A 227 23.03 0.41 -6.19
CA ARG A 227 22.17 0.06 -5.06
C ARG A 227 22.90 -0.59 -3.89
N ALA A 228 24.06 -1.21 -4.12
CA ALA A 228 24.89 -1.81 -3.07
C ALA A 228 25.39 -0.76 -2.06
N HIS A 229 25.51 0.51 -2.47
CA HIS A 229 25.93 1.60 -1.60
C HIS A 229 24.78 2.20 -0.78
N ALA A 230 23.52 1.83 -1.04
CA ALA A 230 22.35 2.46 -0.42
C ALA A 230 22.37 2.39 1.11
N GLY A 231 22.76 1.25 1.69
CA GLY A 231 22.82 1.09 3.15
C GLY A 231 23.89 1.97 3.80
N ALA A 232 25.11 1.97 3.26
CA ALA A 232 26.20 2.80 3.78
C ALA A 232 25.93 4.30 3.59
N PHE A 233 25.36 4.68 2.44
CA PHE A 233 24.96 6.06 2.16
C PHE A 233 23.85 6.53 3.10
N ARG A 234 22.83 5.70 3.34
CA ARG A 234 21.77 5.97 4.32
C ARG A 234 22.35 6.31 5.68
N ASP A 235 23.28 5.48 6.19
CA ASP A 235 23.87 5.69 7.51
C ASP A 235 24.66 7.00 7.61
N GLN A 236 25.41 7.34 6.55
CA GLN A 236 26.16 8.59 6.48
C GLN A 236 25.23 9.81 6.40
N LEU A 237 24.20 9.75 5.55
CA LEU A 237 23.23 10.84 5.40
C LEU A 237 22.39 11.03 6.67
N ALA A 238 21.95 9.94 7.29
CA ALA A 238 21.23 9.99 8.57
C ALA A 238 22.09 10.64 9.66
N ALA A 239 23.39 10.31 9.75
CA ALA A 239 24.29 10.91 10.72
C ALA A 239 24.57 12.41 10.45
N GLU A 240 24.65 12.83 9.18
CA GLU A 240 24.79 14.25 8.81
C GLU A 240 23.51 15.04 9.17
N LEU A 241 22.34 14.51 8.79
CA LEU A 241 21.04 15.13 9.08
C LEU A 241 20.77 15.19 10.58
N GLN A 242 21.11 14.14 11.34
CA GLN A 242 20.97 14.12 12.80
C GLN A 242 21.85 15.18 13.47
N ARG A 243 23.02 15.51 12.92
CA ARG A 243 23.88 16.58 13.45
C ARG A 243 23.33 17.98 13.18
N ARG A 244 22.72 18.20 12.01
CA ARG A 244 22.21 19.51 11.60
C ARG A 244 20.79 19.79 12.11
N ALA A 245 19.96 18.75 12.20
CA ALA A 245 18.56 18.82 12.55
C ALA A 245 18.15 17.55 13.35
N PRO A 246 18.50 17.47 14.64
CA PRO A 246 18.27 16.28 15.45
C PRO A 246 16.81 15.85 15.50
N GLY A 247 16.52 14.57 15.21
CA GLY A 247 15.18 13.98 15.33
C GLY A 247 14.14 14.53 14.35
N ARG A 248 14.57 15.22 13.28
CA ARG A 248 13.67 15.79 12.26
C ARG A 248 13.41 14.86 11.09
N PHE A 249 14.39 14.04 10.73
CA PHE A 249 14.37 13.25 9.50
C PHE A 249 14.54 11.76 9.75
N GLU A 250 13.94 10.99 8.85
CA GLU A 250 14.13 9.55 8.73
C GLU A 250 14.67 9.24 7.34
N VAL A 251 15.78 8.50 7.28
CA VAL A 251 16.45 8.15 6.02
C VAL A 251 16.25 6.66 5.79
N THR A 252 15.57 6.31 4.71
CA THR A 252 15.22 4.95 4.33
C THR A 252 15.85 4.57 2.99
N THR A 253 15.82 3.29 2.67
CA THR A 253 16.33 2.72 1.42
C THR A 253 15.20 2.08 0.63
N TRP A 254 15.46 1.79 -0.64
CA TRP A 254 14.49 1.15 -1.55
C TRP A 254 13.89 -0.18 -1.02
N ASP A 255 14.61 -0.89 -0.16
CA ASP A 255 14.21 -2.17 0.45
C ASP A 255 13.50 -2.03 1.80
N TYR A 256 13.24 -0.80 2.26
CA TYR A 256 12.50 -0.55 3.51
C TYR A 256 11.06 -1.09 3.41
N PRO A 257 10.50 -1.74 4.45
CA PRO A 257 9.26 -2.53 4.33
C PRO A 257 8.04 -1.76 3.81
N GLN A 258 7.94 -0.46 4.06
CA GLN A 258 6.82 0.40 3.66
C GLN A 258 6.94 0.88 2.20
N ILE A 259 8.14 0.82 1.63
CA ILE A 259 8.47 1.30 0.28
C ILE A 259 8.61 0.10 -0.66
N GLY A 260 9.45 -0.86 -0.26
CA GLY A 260 9.68 -2.13 -0.94
C GLY A 260 8.85 -3.25 -0.32
N GLN A 261 7.59 -3.02 0.08
CA GLN A 261 6.75 -4.06 0.71
C GLN A 261 6.66 -5.31 -0.16
N LEU A 262 6.46 -5.09 -1.47
CA LEU A 262 6.50 -6.16 -2.46
C LEU A 262 7.84 -6.89 -2.42
N TYR A 263 8.95 -6.15 -2.50
CA TYR A 263 10.29 -6.74 -2.46
C TYR A 263 10.55 -7.55 -1.19
N SER A 264 10.39 -6.95 -0.02
CA SER A 264 10.68 -7.55 1.31
C SER A 264 9.81 -8.78 1.59
N SER A 265 8.50 -8.70 1.34
CA SER A 265 7.58 -9.83 1.56
C SER A 265 7.85 -10.97 0.58
N PHE A 266 8.12 -10.64 -0.69
CA PHE A 266 8.35 -11.63 -1.73
C PHE A 266 9.71 -12.31 -1.58
N MET A 267 10.76 -11.55 -1.24
CA MET A 267 12.08 -12.11 -0.91
C MET A 267 12.06 -12.94 0.37
N GLY A 268 11.30 -12.52 1.39
CA GLY A 268 11.09 -13.32 2.59
C GLY A 268 10.51 -14.70 2.28
N PHE A 269 9.48 -14.75 1.42
CA PHE A 269 8.90 -16.00 0.94
C PHE A 269 9.90 -16.85 0.14
N PHE A 270 10.64 -16.25 -0.80
CA PHE A 270 11.64 -16.97 -1.60
C PHE A 270 12.79 -17.53 -0.76
N ASN A 271 13.27 -16.77 0.23
CA ASN A 271 14.28 -17.21 1.18
C ASN A 271 13.77 -18.40 2.03
N MET A 272 12.50 -18.39 2.43
CA MET A 272 11.87 -19.50 3.13
C MET A 272 11.77 -20.75 2.23
N VAL A 273 11.28 -20.61 1.00
CA VAL A 273 11.21 -21.71 0.02
C VAL A 273 12.59 -22.27 -0.30
N PHE A 274 13.60 -21.40 -0.40
CA PHE A 274 14.99 -21.79 -0.59
C PHE A 274 15.53 -22.59 0.58
N ALA A 275 15.35 -22.09 1.81
CA ALA A 275 15.80 -22.78 3.02
C ALA A 275 15.15 -24.16 3.13
N PHE A 276 13.84 -24.25 2.83
CA PHE A 276 13.09 -25.50 2.80
C PHE A 276 13.62 -26.46 1.72
N THR A 277 13.64 -26.04 0.46
CA THR A 277 14.04 -26.88 -0.68
C THR A 277 15.51 -27.29 -0.58
N GLY A 278 16.37 -26.36 -0.16
CA GLY A 278 17.79 -26.61 0.09
C GLY A 278 18.00 -27.66 1.18
N SER A 279 17.21 -27.61 2.26
CA SER A 279 17.24 -28.64 3.32
C SER A 279 16.80 -30.02 2.81
N VAL A 280 15.76 -30.08 1.97
CA VAL A 280 15.30 -31.33 1.34
C VAL A 280 16.36 -31.90 0.39
N ILE A 281 16.92 -31.09 -0.51
CA ILE A 281 17.98 -31.51 -1.43
C ILE A 281 19.22 -31.97 -0.66
N PHE A 282 19.60 -31.24 0.39
CA PHE A 282 20.71 -31.60 1.26
C PHE A 282 20.48 -32.94 1.98
N ALA A 283 19.27 -33.18 2.50
CA ALA A 283 18.89 -34.46 3.12
C ALA A 283 18.91 -35.63 2.12
N ILE A 284 18.44 -35.41 0.89
CA ILE A 284 18.49 -36.41 -0.19
C ILE A 284 19.94 -36.73 -0.54
N ALA A 285 20.80 -35.72 -0.70
CA ALA A 285 22.22 -35.90 -1.00
C ALA A 285 22.94 -36.67 0.13
N LEU A 286 22.68 -36.29 1.38
CA LEU A 286 23.23 -36.95 2.55
C LEU A 286 22.82 -38.42 2.61
N THR A 287 21.52 -38.71 2.45
CA THR A 287 20.98 -40.08 2.48
C THR A 287 21.54 -40.93 1.33
N THR A 288 21.63 -40.35 0.14
CA THR A 288 22.24 -40.99 -1.04
C THR A 288 23.67 -41.42 -0.74
N ILE A 289 24.46 -40.54 -0.13
CA ILE A 289 25.86 -40.83 0.19
C ILE A 289 25.99 -41.82 1.34
N GLN A 290 25.14 -41.72 2.36
CA GLN A 290 25.11 -42.73 3.42
C GLN A 290 24.83 -44.12 2.83
N HIS A 291 23.87 -44.22 1.91
CA HIS A 291 23.56 -45.47 1.21
C HIS A 291 24.76 -45.97 0.39
N THR A 292 25.37 -45.11 -0.43
CA THR A 292 26.54 -45.47 -1.25
C THR A 292 27.75 -45.88 -0.41
N VAL A 293 28.07 -45.13 0.65
CA VAL A 293 29.19 -45.46 1.56
C VAL A 293 28.91 -46.75 2.31
N ALA A 294 27.68 -46.98 2.77
CA ALA A 294 27.32 -48.21 3.46
C ALA A 294 27.48 -49.44 2.57
N MET A 295 27.05 -49.34 1.30
CA MET A 295 27.25 -50.40 0.30
C MET A 295 28.74 -50.62 0.02
N ASN A 296 29.51 -49.55 -0.19
CA ASN A 296 30.95 -49.65 -0.46
C ASN A 296 31.73 -50.32 0.70
N VAL A 297 31.35 -50.04 1.94
CA VAL A 297 31.92 -50.72 3.13
C VAL A 297 31.53 -52.19 3.17
N ALA A 298 30.29 -52.54 2.79
CA ALA A 298 29.81 -53.91 2.77
C ALA A 298 30.52 -54.74 1.68
N ASP A 299 30.63 -54.22 0.46
CA ASP A 299 31.29 -54.88 -0.67
C ASP A 299 32.78 -55.14 -0.39
N ARG A 300 33.44 -54.24 0.36
CA ARG A 300 34.87 -54.32 0.70
C ARG A 300 35.14 -54.86 2.10
N ALA A 301 34.17 -55.54 2.73
CA ALA A 301 34.31 -56.04 4.10
C ALA A 301 35.54 -56.94 4.31
N ARG A 302 35.86 -57.78 3.32
CA ARG A 302 37.03 -58.69 3.36
C ARG A 302 38.36 -57.93 3.30
N GLU A 303 38.46 -56.90 2.45
CA GLU A 303 39.62 -56.02 2.36
C GLU A 303 39.82 -55.21 3.67
N ILE A 304 38.73 -54.71 4.25
CA ILE A 304 38.74 -53.99 5.55
C ILE A 304 39.24 -54.91 6.67
N GLY A 305 38.83 -56.18 6.67
CA GLY A 305 39.29 -57.19 7.63
C GLY A 305 40.80 -57.41 7.58
N MET A 306 41.38 -57.51 6.38
CA MET A 306 42.84 -57.63 6.20
C MET A 306 43.58 -56.38 6.67
N LEU A 307 43.10 -55.19 6.30
CA LEU A 307 43.71 -53.93 6.76
C LEU A 307 43.71 -53.83 8.29
N ARG A 308 42.63 -54.28 8.95
CA ARG A 308 42.56 -54.31 10.42
C ARG A 308 43.51 -55.34 11.02
N ALA A 309 43.68 -56.51 10.40
CA ALA A 309 44.64 -57.52 10.85
C ALA A 309 46.10 -57.01 10.73
N MET A 310 46.39 -56.18 9.73
CA MET A 310 47.68 -55.49 9.57
C MET A 310 47.85 -54.27 10.50
N GLY A 311 46.94 -54.03 11.45
CA GLY A 311 47.07 -52.98 12.46
C GLY A 311 46.49 -51.60 12.09
N PHE A 312 45.75 -51.46 10.99
CA PHE A 312 45.11 -50.18 10.68
C PHE A 312 43.95 -49.88 11.64
N GLY A 313 44.04 -48.74 12.33
CA GLY A 313 42.99 -48.24 13.22
C GLY A 313 41.70 -47.85 12.49
N ARG A 314 40.55 -47.98 13.19
CA ARG A 314 39.20 -47.70 12.65
C ARG A 314 39.06 -46.28 12.05
N GLY A 315 39.70 -45.29 12.67
CA GLY A 315 39.71 -43.91 12.16
C GLY A 315 40.45 -43.74 10.84
N ARG A 316 41.53 -44.50 10.62
CA ARG A 316 42.31 -44.45 9.37
C ARG A 316 41.52 -45.06 8.21
N ILE A 317 40.82 -46.16 8.47
CA ILE A 317 39.92 -46.80 7.51
C ILE A 317 38.71 -45.90 7.20
N ALA A 318 38.04 -45.34 8.22
CA ALA A 318 36.93 -44.41 7.99
C ALA A 318 37.38 -43.16 7.19
N GLY A 319 38.58 -42.65 7.48
CA GLY A 319 39.17 -41.55 6.73
C GLY A 319 39.47 -41.88 5.26
N LEU A 320 39.63 -43.14 4.87
CA LEU A 320 39.76 -43.52 3.46
C LEU A 320 38.44 -43.31 2.72
N PHE A 321 37.32 -43.77 3.29
CA PHE A 321 35.98 -43.59 2.72
C PHE A 321 35.56 -42.12 2.65
N VAL A 322 35.87 -41.32 3.67
CA VAL A 322 35.59 -39.87 3.65
C VAL A 322 36.32 -39.19 2.48
N ARG A 323 37.58 -39.55 2.23
CA ARG A 323 38.35 -39.01 1.09
C ARG A 323 37.78 -39.48 -0.25
N GLU A 324 37.31 -40.72 -0.35
CA GLU A 324 36.62 -41.26 -1.53
C GLU A 324 35.34 -40.46 -1.83
N SER A 325 34.51 -40.22 -0.80
CA SER A 325 33.31 -39.39 -0.91
C SER A 325 33.64 -37.96 -1.31
N LEU A 326 34.64 -37.32 -0.69
CA LEU A 326 35.07 -35.96 -1.03
C LEU A 326 35.50 -35.83 -2.49
N LEU A 327 36.29 -36.77 -3.02
CA LEU A 327 36.69 -36.77 -4.43
C LEU A 327 35.49 -36.93 -5.37
N THR A 328 34.54 -37.79 -5.00
CA THR A 328 33.30 -38.01 -5.77
C THR A 328 32.44 -36.75 -5.79
N THR A 329 32.30 -36.08 -4.64
CA THR A 329 31.59 -34.80 -4.53
C THR A 329 32.27 -33.71 -5.32
N LEU A 330 33.60 -33.61 -5.27
CA LEU A 330 34.33 -32.62 -6.04
C LEU A 330 34.12 -32.80 -7.55
N ALA A 331 34.16 -34.04 -8.05
CA ALA A 331 33.86 -34.33 -9.44
C ALA A 331 32.41 -33.95 -9.81
N ALA A 332 31.44 -34.29 -8.95
CA ALA A 332 30.03 -33.91 -9.12
C ALA A 332 29.82 -32.39 -9.12
N ALA A 333 30.46 -31.69 -8.19
CA ALA A 333 30.41 -30.24 -8.06
C ALA A 333 30.97 -29.53 -9.29
N LEU A 334 32.12 -29.98 -9.81
CA LEU A 334 32.73 -29.40 -11.00
C LEU A 334 31.86 -29.63 -12.24
N ALA A 335 31.34 -30.84 -12.44
CA ALA A 335 30.44 -31.15 -13.55
C ALA A 335 29.13 -30.32 -13.47
N ALA A 336 28.51 -30.26 -12.29
CA ALA A 336 27.31 -29.48 -12.05
C ALA A 336 27.54 -27.98 -12.25
N SER A 337 28.65 -27.44 -11.78
CA SER A 337 29.00 -26.02 -11.94
C SER A 337 29.28 -25.68 -13.40
N GLY A 338 30.00 -26.53 -14.12
CA GLY A 338 30.23 -26.36 -15.56
C GLY A 338 28.93 -26.33 -16.36
N LEU A 339 28.01 -27.25 -16.05
CA LEU A 339 26.68 -27.26 -16.66
C LEU A 339 25.86 -26.01 -16.29
N ALA A 340 25.91 -25.58 -15.02
CA ALA A 340 25.23 -24.37 -14.56
C ALA A 340 25.72 -23.12 -15.31
N TYR A 341 27.03 -22.91 -15.39
CA TYR A 341 27.60 -21.78 -16.13
C TYR A 341 27.34 -21.86 -17.64
N LEU A 342 27.27 -23.06 -18.22
CA LEU A 342 26.88 -23.25 -19.62
C LEU A 342 25.42 -22.82 -19.86
N VAL A 343 24.49 -23.20 -18.96
CA VAL A 343 23.08 -22.78 -19.04
C VAL A 343 22.97 -21.26 -18.89
N ILE A 344 23.67 -20.68 -17.90
CA ILE A 344 23.70 -19.23 -17.68
C ILE A 344 24.20 -18.48 -18.91
N PHE A 345 25.27 -18.99 -19.55
CA PHE A 345 25.83 -18.40 -20.75
C PHE A 345 24.90 -18.54 -21.96
N ALA A 346 24.16 -19.65 -22.08
CA ALA A 346 23.27 -19.90 -23.20
C ALA A 346 21.94 -19.12 -23.13
N LEU A 347 21.46 -18.81 -21.92
CA LEU A 347 20.14 -18.19 -21.69
C LEU A 347 19.91 -16.84 -22.39
N PRO A 348 20.87 -15.88 -22.41
CA PRO A 348 20.66 -14.61 -23.11
C PRO A 348 20.34 -14.76 -24.61
N TYR A 349 20.81 -15.84 -25.25
CA TYR A 349 20.60 -16.11 -26.68
C TYR A 349 19.21 -16.70 -26.99
N THR A 350 18.46 -17.15 -25.98
CA THR A 350 17.13 -17.75 -26.20
C THR A 350 16.00 -16.72 -26.14
N HIS A 351 16.27 -15.49 -25.70
CA HIS A 351 15.27 -14.42 -25.54
C HIS A 351 14.02 -14.84 -24.75
N ILE A 352 14.18 -15.76 -23.78
CA ILE A 352 13.07 -16.22 -22.96
C ILE A 352 12.63 -15.12 -21.99
N GLU A 353 11.36 -14.76 -22.08
CA GLU A 353 10.70 -13.86 -21.14
C GLU A 353 9.90 -14.66 -20.11
N THR A 354 9.84 -14.14 -18.89
CA THR A 354 9.08 -14.73 -17.79
C THR A 354 8.29 -13.65 -17.08
N GLN A 355 7.06 -13.99 -16.70
CA GLN A 355 6.24 -13.12 -15.89
C GLN A 355 6.41 -13.49 -14.42
N LEU A 356 6.99 -12.56 -13.65
CA LEU A 356 7.12 -12.73 -12.21
C LEU A 356 5.75 -12.49 -11.54
N PRO A 357 5.40 -13.26 -10.50
CA PRO A 357 4.13 -13.06 -9.81
C PRO A 357 4.01 -11.63 -9.27
N ARG A 358 2.83 -11.02 -9.42
CA ARG A 358 2.50 -9.65 -9.01
C ARG A 358 3.28 -8.53 -9.73
N ILE A 359 4.01 -8.87 -10.79
CA ILE A 359 4.67 -7.90 -11.65
C ILE A 359 3.85 -7.74 -12.94
N ALA A 360 3.57 -6.49 -13.30
CA ALA A 360 2.73 -6.16 -14.46
C ALA A 360 3.42 -6.47 -15.79
N GLU A 361 4.75 -6.38 -15.85
CA GLU A 361 5.55 -6.51 -17.07
C GLU A 361 6.35 -7.83 -17.13
N PRO A 362 6.52 -8.42 -18.33
CA PRO A 362 7.44 -9.55 -18.50
C PRO A 362 8.89 -9.09 -18.30
N ALA A 363 9.70 -9.94 -17.67
CA ALA A 363 11.12 -9.73 -17.47
C ALA A 363 11.93 -10.77 -18.25
N ARG A 364 13.02 -10.33 -18.90
CA ARG A 364 13.94 -11.26 -19.59
C ARG A 364 14.69 -12.12 -18.59
N LEU A 365 14.58 -13.43 -18.73
CA LEU A 365 15.21 -14.38 -17.80
C LEU A 365 16.73 -14.32 -17.91
N THR A 366 17.39 -13.73 -16.91
CA THR A 366 18.84 -13.65 -16.81
C THR A 366 19.32 -14.24 -15.49
N LEU A 367 20.10 -15.32 -15.54
CA LEU A 367 20.63 -15.95 -14.33
C LEU A 367 22.02 -15.41 -14.02
N GLY A 368 22.28 -15.04 -12.76
CA GLY A 368 23.59 -14.58 -12.31
C GLY A 368 24.08 -15.39 -11.12
N LEU A 369 25.24 -16.04 -11.23
CA LEU A 369 25.88 -16.75 -10.12
C LEU A 369 27.28 -16.21 -9.83
N PRO A 370 27.46 -15.41 -8.74
CA PRO A 370 28.78 -15.03 -8.28
C PRO A 370 29.61 -16.27 -8.00
N LEU A 371 30.89 -16.25 -8.39
CA LEU A 371 31.80 -17.37 -8.12
C LEU A 371 31.88 -17.72 -6.63
N GLY A 372 31.81 -16.71 -5.75
CA GLY A 372 31.79 -16.90 -4.30
C GLY A 372 30.61 -17.75 -3.80
N TRP A 373 29.42 -17.61 -4.41
CA TRP A 373 28.24 -18.41 -4.03
C TRP A 373 28.40 -19.87 -4.47
N THR A 374 28.90 -20.08 -5.69
CA THR A 374 29.21 -21.42 -6.19
C THR A 374 30.24 -22.12 -5.29
N LEU A 375 31.33 -21.44 -4.94
CA LEU A 375 32.35 -21.97 -4.04
C LEU A 375 31.77 -22.29 -2.65
N SER A 376 30.93 -21.41 -2.10
CA SER A 376 30.27 -21.62 -0.80
C SER A 376 29.36 -22.84 -0.81
N ALA A 377 28.56 -23.01 -1.87
CA ALA A 377 27.68 -24.17 -2.04
C ALA A 377 28.48 -25.48 -2.15
N ILE A 378 29.59 -25.48 -2.88
CA ILE A 378 30.49 -26.64 -3.01
C ILE A 378 31.12 -27.00 -1.67
N VAL A 379 31.61 -26.01 -0.91
CA VAL A 379 32.20 -26.22 0.42
C VAL A 379 31.15 -26.79 1.38
N LEU A 380 29.95 -26.22 1.42
CA LEU A 380 28.86 -26.68 2.28
C LEU A 380 28.44 -28.12 1.95
N ALA A 381 28.28 -28.43 0.66
CA ALA A 381 28.00 -29.79 0.19
C ALA A 381 29.14 -30.74 0.58
N GLY A 382 30.39 -30.36 0.35
CA GLY A 382 31.57 -31.14 0.72
C GLY A 382 31.65 -31.46 2.21
N LEU A 383 31.37 -30.46 3.07
CA LEU A 383 31.35 -30.62 4.53
C LEU A 383 30.23 -31.57 4.98
N GLY A 384 29.00 -31.37 4.49
CA GLY A 384 27.86 -32.23 4.82
C GLY A 384 28.09 -33.68 4.42
N ILE A 385 28.70 -33.87 3.24
CA ILE A 385 29.03 -35.18 2.69
C ILE A 385 30.14 -35.86 3.47
N ALA A 386 31.22 -35.13 3.80
CA ALA A 386 32.29 -35.64 4.63
C ALA A 386 31.79 -36.09 6.00
N LEU A 387 30.89 -35.31 6.61
CA LEU A 387 30.25 -35.65 7.89
C LEU A 387 29.40 -36.91 7.77
N GLY A 388 28.53 -36.99 6.76
CA GLY A 388 27.69 -38.16 6.49
C GLY A 388 28.50 -39.45 6.24
N ALA A 389 29.55 -39.33 5.44
CA ALA A 389 30.48 -40.41 5.15
C ALA A 389 31.24 -40.85 6.42
N LEU A 390 31.69 -39.90 7.24
CA LEU A 390 32.42 -40.18 8.48
C LEU A 390 31.53 -40.92 9.49
N ILE A 391 30.29 -40.47 9.68
CA ILE A 391 29.32 -41.09 10.59
C ILE A 391 29.03 -42.53 10.15
N THR A 392 28.76 -42.72 8.85
CA THR A 392 28.43 -44.04 8.29
C THR A 392 29.61 -44.99 8.37
N ALA A 393 30.80 -44.54 7.94
CA ALA A 393 32.01 -45.35 7.95
C ALA A 393 32.42 -45.74 9.37
N ARG A 394 32.37 -44.81 10.35
CA ARG A 394 32.65 -45.14 11.76
C ARG A 394 31.66 -46.16 12.33
N LYS A 395 30.36 -45.99 12.08
CA LYS A 395 29.32 -46.93 12.56
C LYS A 395 29.52 -48.34 11.95
N ARG A 396 29.80 -48.44 10.65
CA ARG A 396 29.91 -49.72 9.95
C ARG A 396 31.23 -50.45 10.20
N VAL A 397 32.35 -49.74 10.28
CA VAL A 397 33.68 -50.33 10.59
C VAL A 397 33.77 -50.81 12.06
N GLY A 398 32.91 -50.29 12.94
CA GLY A 398 32.84 -50.64 14.37
C GLY A 398 32.22 -52.00 14.71
N GLY A 399 31.59 -52.70 13.76
CA GLY A 399 31.21 -54.12 13.91
C GLY A 399 29.87 -54.45 14.59
N LYS A 400 29.04 -53.48 15.01
CA LYS A 400 27.65 -53.76 15.45
C LYS A 400 26.68 -53.75 14.25
N VAL A 401 26.81 -54.71 13.34
CA VAL A 401 25.74 -54.99 12.36
C VAL A 401 25.00 -56.22 12.88
N ARG A 402 23.85 -56.02 13.54
CA ARG A 402 22.94 -57.13 13.87
C ARG A 402 22.48 -57.75 12.54
N PRO A 403 22.76 -59.04 12.27
CA PRO A 403 22.25 -59.69 11.07
C PRO A 403 20.72 -59.82 11.21
N GLY A 404 19.97 -59.42 10.18
CA GLY A 404 18.52 -59.68 10.09
C GLY A 404 17.59 -58.46 9.94
N ARG A 405 18.02 -57.22 10.23
CA ARG A 405 17.21 -56.05 9.84
C ARG A 405 17.55 -55.66 8.41
N ARG A 406 16.66 -55.99 7.45
CA ARG A 406 16.60 -55.32 6.15
C ARG A 406 16.72 -53.83 6.42
N GLY A 407 17.72 -53.17 5.83
CA GLY A 407 17.87 -51.72 5.98
C GLY A 407 16.53 -51.06 5.66
N MET A 408 16.12 -50.07 6.47
CA MET A 408 14.91 -49.32 6.16
C MET A 408 15.01 -48.86 4.70
N PRO A 409 14.04 -49.20 3.83
CA PRO A 409 14.07 -48.78 2.44
C PRO A 409 14.24 -47.26 2.39
N LEU A 410 15.09 -46.79 1.48
CA LEU A 410 15.44 -45.37 1.27
C LEU A 410 14.21 -44.45 1.28
N ILE A 411 13.09 -44.97 0.79
CA ILE A 411 11.77 -44.35 0.75
C ILE A 411 11.24 -43.99 2.16
N GLN A 412 11.41 -44.84 3.17
CA GLN A 412 10.94 -44.58 4.55
C GLN A 412 11.77 -43.51 5.28
N LEU A 413 13.06 -43.42 4.97
CA LEU A 413 13.97 -42.42 5.56
C LEU A 413 13.76 -41.04 4.93
N LEU A 414 13.53 -41.00 3.61
CA LEU A 414 13.13 -39.79 2.90
C LEU A 414 11.71 -39.34 3.30
N ALA A 415 10.76 -40.26 3.45
CA ALA A 415 9.40 -39.93 3.88
C ALA A 415 9.36 -39.38 5.32
N THR A 416 10.16 -39.94 6.24
CA THR A 416 10.20 -39.46 7.64
C THR A 416 10.85 -38.09 7.77
N ALA A 417 11.91 -37.79 7.01
CA ALA A 417 12.52 -36.47 6.96
C ALA A 417 11.58 -35.41 6.33
N SER A 418 10.91 -35.75 5.22
CA SER A 418 9.94 -34.86 4.58
C SER A 418 8.71 -34.59 5.47
N CYS A 419 8.20 -35.60 6.18
CA CYS A 419 7.07 -35.43 7.11
C CYS A 419 7.41 -34.59 8.34
N LEU A 420 8.65 -34.66 8.86
CA LEU A 420 9.05 -33.88 10.04
C LEU A 420 9.21 -32.40 9.72
N VAL A 421 9.65 -32.07 8.50
CA VAL A 421 9.74 -30.67 8.03
C VAL A 421 8.35 -30.10 7.71
N LEU A 422 7.44 -30.91 7.14
CA LEU A 422 6.03 -30.52 6.91
C LEU A 422 5.30 -30.19 8.23
N ALA A 423 5.59 -30.93 9.30
CA ALA A 423 4.95 -30.78 10.60
C ALA A 423 5.34 -29.48 11.34
N ILE A 424 6.48 -28.88 10.99
CA ILE A 424 6.97 -27.65 11.65
C ILE A 424 6.40 -26.39 10.95
N THR A 425 6.03 -26.47 9.68
CA THR A 425 5.53 -25.33 8.88
C THR A 425 4.00 -25.18 8.87
N LEU A 426 3.26 -26.14 9.44
CA LEU A 426 1.80 -26.21 9.37
C LEU A 426 1.05 -25.79 10.66
N LEU A 427 1.71 -25.08 11.59
CA LEU A 427 1.01 -24.45 12.72
C LEU A 427 0.28 -23.19 12.24
N PRO A 428 -1.07 -23.16 12.14
CA PRO A 428 -1.80 -21.97 11.71
C PRO A 428 -2.05 -21.04 12.90
N ALA A 429 -1.87 -19.73 12.66
CA ALA A 429 -2.42 -18.68 13.51
C ALA A 429 -3.96 -18.72 13.45
N THR A 430 -4.59 -18.61 14.62
CA THR A 430 -6.05 -18.67 14.82
C THR A 430 -6.77 -17.47 14.18
N PRO A 431 -7.86 -17.66 13.42
CA PRO A 431 -8.77 -16.57 13.06
C PRO A 431 -9.77 -16.30 14.18
N VAL A 432 -9.90 -15.03 14.58
CA VAL A 432 -10.94 -14.53 15.50
C VAL A 432 -12.26 -14.44 14.73
N ARG A 433 -13.30 -15.09 15.28
CA ARG A 433 -14.68 -15.06 14.76
C ARG A 433 -15.44 -13.98 15.52
N ALA A 434 -15.94 -12.97 14.80
CA ALA A 434 -16.90 -12.00 15.33
C ALA A 434 -18.31 -12.60 15.25
N GLU A 435 -18.98 -12.74 16.38
CA GLU A 435 -20.41 -13.06 16.46
C GLU A 435 -21.21 -11.78 16.67
N THR A 436 -21.96 -11.41 15.65
CA THR A 436 -23.06 -10.46 15.69
C THR A 436 -24.25 -11.09 16.40
N ALA A 437 -24.71 -10.47 17.49
CA ALA A 437 -26.01 -10.75 18.08
C ALA A 437 -26.80 -9.44 18.16
N ILE A 438 -27.72 -9.26 17.21
CA ILE A 438 -28.80 -8.28 17.27
C ILE A 438 -29.95 -8.99 18.00
N SER A 439 -30.36 -8.45 19.14
CA SER A 439 -31.58 -8.84 19.85
C SER A 439 -32.56 -7.67 19.78
N GLU A 440 -33.50 -7.75 18.83
CA GLU A 440 -34.75 -7.01 18.88
C GLU A 440 -35.67 -7.66 19.93
N ALA A 441 -36.16 -6.87 20.87
CA ALA A 441 -37.52 -6.95 21.43
C ALA A 441 -37.65 -6.01 22.63
N ALA A 442 -38.27 -4.84 22.45
CA ALA A 442 -38.85 -4.08 23.55
C ALA A 442 -40.07 -3.29 23.08
N ALA A 443 -41.24 -3.80 23.49
CA ALA A 443 -42.48 -3.11 23.86
C ALA A 443 -42.95 -1.90 23.04
N VAL A 444 -44.09 -2.09 22.38
CA VAL A 444 -44.96 -1.07 21.79
C VAL A 444 -45.41 -0.07 22.85
N ALA A 445 -44.69 1.05 22.96
CA ALA A 445 -45.25 2.32 23.40
C ALA A 445 -45.99 2.96 22.22
N ASP A 446 -46.98 3.81 22.46
CA ASP A 446 -47.77 4.52 21.45
C ASP A 446 -46.85 5.27 20.46
N VAL A 447 -46.53 4.63 19.34
CA VAL A 447 -45.59 5.14 18.34
C VAL A 447 -46.36 6.13 17.46
N PRO A 448 -45.95 7.40 17.39
CA PRO A 448 -46.58 8.36 16.49
C PRO A 448 -46.52 7.85 15.05
N GLU A 449 -47.62 8.03 14.30
CA GLU A 449 -47.65 7.68 12.88
C GLU A 449 -46.53 8.38 12.11
N GLU A 450 -45.99 7.70 11.08
CA GLU A 450 -44.88 8.21 10.27
C GLU A 450 -45.17 9.60 9.68
N ALA A 451 -46.43 9.87 9.29
CA ALA A 451 -46.86 11.18 8.80
C ALA A 451 -46.62 12.31 9.83
N THR A 452 -46.84 12.02 11.11
CA THR A 452 -46.58 12.95 12.22
C THR A 452 -45.08 13.17 12.39
N LEU A 453 -44.29 12.09 12.33
CA LEU A 453 -42.82 12.19 12.42
C LEU A 453 -42.23 13.01 11.27
N ARG A 454 -42.72 12.81 10.03
CA ARG A 454 -42.34 13.60 8.86
C ARG A 454 -42.73 15.07 8.99
N GLN A 455 -43.89 15.37 9.61
CA GLN A 455 -44.29 16.74 9.90
C GLN A 455 -43.33 17.41 10.89
N TRP A 456 -42.90 16.71 11.94
CA TRP A 456 -41.92 17.23 12.90
C TRP A 456 -40.56 17.50 12.22
N LEU A 457 -40.09 16.58 11.38
CA LEU A 457 -38.87 16.79 10.59
C LEU A 457 -38.99 18.01 9.67
N ARG A 458 -40.14 18.20 9.01
CA ARG A 458 -40.35 19.34 8.12
C ARG A 458 -40.29 20.67 8.89
N GLN A 459 -40.80 20.71 10.11
CA GLN A 459 -40.68 21.88 10.98
C GLN A 459 -39.22 22.14 11.40
N ALA A 460 -38.48 21.10 11.75
CA ALA A 460 -37.05 21.20 12.07
C ALA A 460 -36.21 21.62 10.86
N ASP A 461 -36.54 21.16 9.65
CA ASP A 461 -35.88 21.53 8.41
C ASP A 461 -36.07 23.03 8.10
N LEU A 462 -37.29 23.57 8.29
CA LEU A 462 -37.57 25.01 8.09
C LEU A 462 -36.67 25.90 8.95
N ALA A 463 -36.41 25.51 10.20
CA ALA A 463 -35.54 26.25 11.12
C ALA A 463 -34.05 26.17 10.74
N ARG A 464 -33.69 25.33 9.76
CA ARG A 464 -32.33 25.18 9.21
C ARG A 464 -32.23 25.61 7.75
N GLY A 465 -33.25 26.31 7.24
CA GLY A 465 -33.30 26.82 5.87
C GLY A 465 -33.88 25.85 4.84
N GLY A 466 -34.28 24.64 5.23
CA GLY A 466 -34.97 23.68 4.37
C GLY A 466 -36.33 24.22 3.92
N TRP A 467 -36.72 23.91 2.68
CA TRP A 467 -38.07 24.16 2.12
C TRP A 467 -38.50 25.62 1.94
N GLY A 468 -37.70 26.61 2.35
CA GLY A 468 -37.99 28.04 2.15
C GLY A 468 -37.04 28.70 1.14
N SER A 469 -37.17 30.03 1.02
CA SER A 469 -36.31 30.84 0.17
C SER A 469 -35.58 31.87 1.01
N TYR A 470 -34.27 31.68 1.15
CA TYR A 470 -33.46 32.41 2.12
C TYR A 470 -32.08 32.74 1.55
N GLN A 471 -31.45 33.73 2.15
CA GLN A 471 -30.03 34.00 2.00
C GLN A 471 -29.37 34.21 3.37
N TRP A 472 -28.12 33.78 3.50
CA TRP A 472 -27.34 34.00 4.71
C TRP A 472 -25.84 33.98 4.43
N THR A 473 -25.07 34.40 5.43
CA THR A 473 -23.62 34.22 5.49
C THR A 473 -23.31 33.04 6.40
N LEU A 474 -22.58 32.06 5.90
CA LEU A 474 -22.14 30.90 6.67
C LEU A 474 -20.64 31.01 6.92
N ARG A 475 -20.22 31.06 8.18
CA ARG A 475 -18.80 30.99 8.56
C ARG A 475 -18.53 29.60 9.10
N ILE A 476 -17.52 28.92 8.56
CA ILE A 476 -17.11 27.60 9.01
C ILE A 476 -15.71 27.71 9.56
N HIS A 477 -15.59 27.49 10.87
CA HIS A 477 -14.32 27.31 11.56
C HIS A 477 -14.08 25.80 11.75
N THR A 478 -12.90 25.31 11.42
CA THR A 478 -12.54 23.90 11.55
C THR A 478 -11.25 23.75 12.32
N GLU A 479 -11.26 22.84 13.28
CA GLU A 479 -10.09 22.39 14.04
C GLU A 479 -9.75 20.94 13.64
N ASP A 480 -8.53 20.71 13.16
CA ASP A 480 -8.01 19.41 12.73
C ASP A 480 -6.51 19.34 13.10
N PRO A 481 -5.92 18.15 13.36
CA PRO A 481 -4.47 17.98 13.47
C PRO A 481 -3.62 18.67 12.38
N ALA A 482 -4.15 18.86 11.17
CA ALA A 482 -3.47 19.58 10.08
C ALA A 482 -3.42 21.11 10.27
N GLY A 483 -4.20 21.66 11.20
CA GLY A 483 -4.30 23.09 11.50
C GLY A 483 -5.72 23.64 11.44
N ALA A 484 -5.92 24.82 12.03
CA ALA A 484 -7.21 25.51 12.02
C ALA A 484 -7.48 26.20 10.67
N THR A 485 -8.71 26.12 10.18
CA THR A 485 -9.11 26.81 8.94
C THR A 485 -10.45 27.54 9.09
N ASP A 486 -10.50 28.75 8.52
CA ASP A 486 -11.72 29.55 8.43
C ASP A 486 -12.15 29.71 6.97
N THR A 487 -13.43 29.53 6.70
CA THR A 487 -14.03 29.78 5.39
C THR A 487 -15.37 30.49 5.54
N THR A 488 -15.68 31.42 4.64
CA THR A 488 -16.96 32.14 4.65
C THR A 488 -17.67 32.02 3.32
N TYR A 489 -18.93 31.58 3.37
CA TYR A 489 -19.80 31.42 2.22
C TYR A 489 -20.95 32.42 2.25
N ALA A 490 -21.35 32.89 1.08
CA ALA A 490 -22.67 33.46 0.85
C ALA A 490 -23.57 32.33 0.34
N ILE A 491 -24.64 32.03 1.08
CA ILE A 491 -25.59 30.96 0.77
C ILE A 491 -26.89 31.57 0.26
N ALA A 492 -27.40 31.03 -0.84
CA ALA A 492 -28.75 31.29 -1.34
C ALA A 492 -29.50 29.95 -1.47
N VAL A 493 -30.76 29.92 -1.05
CA VAL A 493 -31.62 28.72 -1.09
C VAL A 493 -32.97 29.06 -1.68
N HIS A 494 -33.50 28.14 -2.49
CA HIS A 494 -34.84 28.20 -3.06
C HIS A 494 -35.40 26.79 -3.25
N GLU A 495 -36.47 26.46 -2.54
CA GLU A 495 -37.21 25.19 -2.67
C GLU A 495 -36.32 23.93 -2.60
N GLY A 496 -35.34 23.92 -1.69
CA GLY A 496 -34.44 22.78 -1.51
C GLY A 496 -33.25 22.71 -2.47
N ARG A 497 -33.12 23.68 -3.39
CA ARG A 497 -31.87 23.94 -4.14
C ARG A 497 -31.05 24.97 -3.39
N ALA A 498 -29.73 24.86 -3.44
CA ALA A 498 -28.83 25.77 -2.76
C ALA A 498 -27.62 26.13 -3.61
N LEU A 499 -27.14 27.37 -3.48
CA LEU A 499 -25.88 27.83 -4.04
C LEU A 499 -25.03 28.41 -2.90
N ALA A 500 -23.84 27.85 -2.70
CA ALA A 500 -22.85 28.38 -1.79
C ALA A 500 -21.70 29.02 -2.58
N LYS A 501 -21.46 30.32 -2.39
CA LYS A 501 -20.34 31.04 -3.01
C LYS A 501 -19.31 31.43 -1.98
N THR A 502 -18.06 31.00 -2.16
CA THR A 502 -16.96 31.31 -1.24
C THR A 502 -16.57 32.79 -1.37
N THR A 503 -16.57 33.50 -0.24
CA THR A 503 -16.27 34.95 -0.17
C THR A 503 -14.93 35.26 0.51
N ALA A 504 -14.49 34.36 1.41
CA ALA A 504 -13.21 34.42 2.11
C ALA A 504 -12.71 32.99 2.46
N PRO A 505 -11.38 32.78 2.56
CA PRO A 505 -10.30 33.77 2.36
C PRO A 505 -10.12 34.15 0.89
N ARG A 506 -9.37 35.24 0.62
CA ARG A 506 -9.19 35.81 -0.73
C ARG A 506 -8.82 34.79 -1.81
N ARG A 507 -8.01 33.81 -1.43
CA ARG A 507 -7.52 32.75 -2.31
C ARG A 507 -8.63 31.92 -2.97
N TYR A 508 -9.70 31.64 -2.24
CA TYR A 508 -10.80 30.78 -2.68
C TYR A 508 -12.03 31.58 -3.10
N ARG A 509 -11.88 32.91 -3.19
CA ARG A 509 -12.99 33.79 -3.55
C ARG A 509 -13.48 33.46 -4.96
N GLY A 510 -14.78 33.19 -5.07
CA GLY A 510 -15.43 32.89 -6.35
C GLY A 510 -15.65 31.41 -6.63
N GLU A 511 -15.15 30.51 -5.78
CA GLU A 511 -15.58 29.11 -5.78
C GLU A 511 -17.07 29.00 -5.46
N LYS A 512 -17.74 28.00 -6.06
CA LYS A 512 -19.18 27.79 -5.97
C LYS A 512 -19.49 26.32 -5.79
N ILE A 513 -20.46 26.03 -4.93
CA ILE A 513 -21.07 24.72 -4.75
C ILE A 513 -22.56 24.87 -5.03
N LEU A 514 -23.05 24.19 -6.07
CA LEU A 514 -24.45 24.12 -6.44
C LEU A 514 -25.03 22.79 -5.96
N ILE A 515 -26.16 22.85 -5.27
CA ILE A 515 -26.96 21.69 -4.90
C ILE A 515 -28.26 21.78 -5.68
N ALA A 516 -28.33 20.96 -6.72
CA ALA A 516 -29.53 20.71 -7.49
C ALA A 516 -30.18 19.42 -6.97
N SER A 517 -31.49 19.27 -7.13
CA SER A 517 -32.36 18.30 -6.43
C SER A 517 -31.89 16.85 -6.27
N ARG A 518 -30.91 16.38 -7.06
CA ARG A 518 -30.29 15.04 -6.97
C ARG A 518 -28.77 15.01 -7.16
N ALA A 519 -28.10 16.15 -7.35
CA ALA A 519 -26.68 16.19 -7.66
C ALA A 519 -26.04 17.48 -7.12
N MET A 520 -24.79 17.36 -6.68
CA MET A 520 -24.01 18.50 -6.22
C MET A 520 -22.86 18.77 -7.19
N TRP A 521 -22.62 20.04 -7.49
CA TRP A 521 -21.65 20.48 -8.48
C TRP A 521 -20.72 21.53 -7.88
N TYR A 522 -19.43 21.38 -8.13
CA TYR A 522 -18.39 22.32 -7.74
C TYR A 522 -17.85 23.06 -8.97
N ALA A 523 -17.62 24.36 -8.82
CA ALA A 523 -17.00 25.19 -9.83
C ALA A 523 -16.04 26.18 -9.18
N LYS A 524 -14.92 26.45 -9.85
CA LYS A 524 -13.98 27.50 -9.46
C LYS A 524 -13.54 28.32 -10.68
N PRO A 525 -13.08 29.56 -10.47
CA PRO A 525 -12.51 30.36 -11.55
C PRO A 525 -11.39 29.58 -12.27
N GLY A 526 -11.48 29.50 -13.61
CA GLY A 526 -10.50 28.82 -14.46
C GLY A 526 -10.84 27.38 -14.87
N LEU A 527 -11.83 26.73 -14.26
CA LEU A 527 -12.35 25.45 -14.78
C LEU A 527 -13.13 25.68 -16.08
N ARG A 528 -13.10 24.74 -17.02
CA ARG A 528 -13.93 24.81 -18.25
C ARG A 528 -15.36 24.33 -18.05
N LYS A 529 -15.57 23.38 -17.13
CA LYS A 529 -16.87 22.78 -16.81
C LYS A 529 -17.01 22.55 -15.30
N PRO A 530 -18.23 22.60 -14.74
CA PRO A 530 -18.49 22.17 -13.37
C PRO A 530 -18.21 20.68 -13.17
N VAL A 531 -17.94 20.33 -11.92
CA VAL A 531 -17.52 18.98 -11.50
C VAL A 531 -18.54 18.42 -10.55
N SER A 532 -18.97 17.17 -10.76
CA SER A 532 -19.86 16.49 -9.82
C SER A 532 -19.12 16.11 -8.54
N ILE A 533 -19.71 16.41 -7.38
CA ILE A 533 -19.18 16.04 -6.06
C ILE A 533 -20.26 15.31 -5.25
N SER A 534 -19.85 14.41 -4.37
CA SER A 534 -20.79 13.67 -3.52
C SER A 534 -21.19 14.51 -2.30
N PRO A 535 -22.47 14.49 -1.87
CA PRO A 535 -22.91 15.09 -0.60
C PRO A 535 -22.18 14.52 0.63
N GLN A 536 -21.72 13.27 0.55
CA GLN A 536 -21.04 12.54 1.63
C GLN A 536 -19.56 12.91 1.76
N GLN A 537 -18.97 13.48 0.70
CA GLN A 537 -17.56 13.90 0.73
C GLN A 537 -17.37 15.06 1.73
N ARG A 538 -16.15 15.18 2.26
CA ARG A 538 -15.75 16.24 3.19
C ARG A 538 -15.03 17.34 2.41
N LEU A 539 -15.58 18.55 2.38
CA LEU A 539 -14.95 19.73 1.74
C LEU A 539 -14.19 20.62 2.73
N VAL A 540 -14.66 20.72 3.98
CA VAL A 540 -14.09 21.58 5.03
C VAL A 540 -14.31 20.92 6.39
N GLY A 541 -13.24 20.39 6.98
CA GLY A 541 -13.27 19.85 8.34
C GLY A 541 -14.10 18.61 8.54
N GLU A 542 -14.81 18.54 9.68
CA GLU A 542 -15.72 17.46 10.05
C GLU A 542 -17.11 17.61 9.41
N ALA A 543 -17.43 18.74 8.77
CA ALA A 543 -18.68 18.91 8.04
C ALA A 543 -18.66 18.16 6.70
N ALA A 544 -19.76 17.47 6.37
CA ALA A 544 -19.95 16.92 5.02
C ALA A 544 -20.49 18.00 4.08
N ASN A 545 -20.37 17.79 2.77
CA ASN A 545 -20.82 18.77 1.77
C ASN A 545 -22.32 19.07 1.88
N GLY A 546 -23.12 18.04 2.21
CA GLY A 546 -24.55 18.20 2.45
C GLY A 546 -24.90 19.04 3.67
N ASP A 547 -23.97 19.24 4.63
CA ASP A 547 -24.19 20.01 5.85
C ASP A 547 -24.02 21.53 5.64
N ILE A 548 -23.35 21.94 4.56
CA ILE A 548 -23.08 23.35 4.20
C ILE A 548 -24.37 24.04 3.69
N ALA A 549 -25.35 23.25 3.26
CA ALA A 549 -26.58 23.75 2.65
C ALA A 549 -27.82 23.42 3.48
N ALA A 550 -28.98 23.88 2.99
CA ALA A 550 -30.26 23.60 3.61
C ALA A 550 -30.56 22.09 3.60
N THR A 551 -30.34 21.44 4.74
CA THR A 551 -30.65 20.02 4.97
C THR A 551 -32.16 19.78 4.93
N GLN A 552 -32.60 18.70 4.27
CA GLN A 552 -34.02 18.33 4.14
C GLN A 552 -34.26 16.90 4.62
N TYR A 553 -34.17 16.67 5.94
CA TYR A 553 -34.32 15.34 6.50
C TYR A 553 -35.71 14.73 6.25
N ALA A 554 -36.76 15.56 6.18
CA ALA A 554 -38.11 15.09 5.89
C ALA A 554 -38.26 14.49 4.48
N ARG A 555 -37.41 14.90 3.52
CA ARG A 555 -37.38 14.38 2.14
C ARG A 555 -36.50 13.14 2.03
N ASP A 556 -35.29 13.22 2.60
CA ASP A 556 -34.20 12.29 2.27
C ASP A 556 -34.14 11.05 3.18
N TYR A 557 -34.95 11.02 4.24
CA TYR A 557 -34.93 9.97 5.25
C TYR A 557 -36.33 9.43 5.59
N SER A 558 -36.36 8.17 6.02
CA SER A 558 -37.50 7.55 6.68
C SER A 558 -37.33 7.61 8.21
N PRO A 559 -38.26 8.22 8.96
CA PRO A 559 -38.17 8.32 10.41
C PRO A 559 -38.77 7.10 11.13
N GLU A 560 -38.07 6.65 12.17
CA GLU A 560 -38.50 5.67 13.15
C GLU A 560 -38.45 6.30 14.55
N TYR A 561 -39.51 6.15 15.33
CA TYR A 561 -39.59 6.71 16.68
C TYR A 561 -38.89 5.79 17.70
N LEU A 562 -37.90 6.32 18.41
CA LEU A 562 -37.15 5.57 19.43
C LEU A 562 -37.55 5.93 20.87
N GLY A 563 -38.55 6.79 21.06
CA GLY A 563 -39.02 7.24 22.38
C GLY A 563 -38.61 8.67 22.76
N THR A 564 -38.81 9.01 24.03
CA THR A 564 -38.42 10.31 24.60
C THR A 564 -37.17 10.17 25.47
N VAL A 565 -36.35 11.23 25.50
CA VAL A 565 -35.12 11.29 26.29
C VAL A 565 -34.88 12.73 26.74
N GLN A 566 -34.34 12.90 27.95
CA GLN A 566 -33.95 14.20 28.45
C GLN A 566 -32.48 14.48 28.12
N LEU A 567 -32.21 15.57 27.39
CA LEU A 567 -30.86 16.03 27.06
C LEU A 567 -30.63 17.42 27.68
N ASN A 568 -29.66 17.54 28.58
CA ASN A 568 -29.31 18.82 29.24
C ASN A 568 -30.52 19.56 29.84
N GLY A 569 -31.49 18.82 30.40
CA GLY A 569 -32.73 19.39 30.97
C GLY A 569 -33.83 19.73 29.96
N VAL A 570 -33.69 19.36 28.68
CA VAL A 570 -34.71 19.51 27.63
C VAL A 570 -35.27 18.14 27.26
N ASP A 571 -36.58 17.97 27.35
CA ASP A 571 -37.25 16.74 26.92
C ASP A 571 -37.31 16.70 25.39
N CYS A 572 -36.78 15.63 24.81
CA CYS A 572 -36.63 15.46 23.37
C CYS A 572 -37.31 14.17 22.88
N HIS A 573 -37.93 14.20 21.70
CA HIS A 573 -38.20 13.02 20.90
C HIS A 573 -36.90 12.52 20.26
N LYS A 574 -36.62 11.23 20.38
CA LYS A 574 -35.50 10.56 19.74
C LYS A 574 -36.00 9.81 18.52
N LEU A 575 -35.49 10.17 17.35
CA LEU A 575 -35.83 9.52 16.08
C LEU A 575 -34.59 8.84 15.50
N LYS A 576 -34.77 7.67 14.89
CA LYS A 576 -33.79 7.11 13.96
C LYS A 576 -34.22 7.44 12.55
N LEU A 577 -33.32 8.04 11.79
CA LEU A 577 -33.52 8.39 10.40
C LEU A 577 -32.69 7.44 9.56
N THR A 578 -33.33 6.78 8.60
CA THR A 578 -32.66 5.87 7.65
C THR A 578 -32.77 6.46 6.25
N ALA A 579 -31.65 6.59 5.53
CA ALA A 579 -31.63 7.18 4.21
C ALA A 579 -32.56 6.44 3.25
N THR A 580 -33.36 7.18 2.46
CA THR A 580 -34.23 6.56 1.44
C THR A 580 -33.52 6.32 0.11
N THR A 581 -32.36 6.93 -0.09
CA THR A 581 -31.53 6.83 -1.31
C THR A 581 -30.05 6.71 -0.93
N SER A 582 -29.25 6.16 -1.85
CA SER A 582 -27.79 6.05 -1.70
C SER A 582 -27.07 7.40 -1.69
N ASP A 583 -27.73 8.45 -2.16
CA ASP A 583 -27.14 9.78 -2.39
C ASP A 583 -27.27 10.70 -1.16
N ALA A 584 -27.91 10.23 -0.08
CA ALA A 584 -28.03 10.97 1.16
C ALA A 584 -26.65 11.18 1.82
N THR A 585 -26.49 12.28 2.56
CA THR A 585 -25.23 12.65 3.24
C THR A 585 -24.76 11.61 4.26
N TYR A 586 -25.70 10.93 4.91
CA TYR A 586 -25.45 9.91 5.92
C TYR A 586 -26.41 8.75 5.73
N GLU A 587 -25.95 7.52 5.94
CA GLU A 587 -26.78 6.31 5.83
C GLU A 587 -27.84 6.24 6.94
N SER A 588 -27.45 6.59 8.17
CA SER A 588 -28.37 6.65 9.31
C SER A 588 -27.99 7.74 10.32
N ILE A 589 -29.01 8.34 10.94
CA ILE A 589 -28.88 9.45 11.90
C ILE A 589 -29.78 9.17 13.11
N ILE A 590 -29.28 9.34 14.33
CA ILE A 590 -30.13 9.50 15.51
C ILE A 590 -30.36 11.00 15.74
N TYR A 591 -31.60 11.44 15.64
CA TYR A 591 -31.96 12.84 15.70
C TYR A 591 -32.84 13.14 16.91
N TYR A 592 -32.49 14.21 17.63
CA TYR A 592 -33.13 14.58 18.89
C TYR A 592 -33.89 15.90 18.69
N LEU A 593 -35.22 15.85 18.75
CA LEU A 593 -36.11 17.00 18.56
C LEU A 593 -36.71 17.44 19.89
N ASP A 594 -36.63 18.72 20.24
CA ASP A 594 -37.33 19.25 21.42
C ASP A 594 -38.84 19.00 21.31
N ILE A 595 -39.45 18.45 22.36
CA ILE A 595 -40.88 18.15 22.41
C ILE A 595 -41.73 19.42 22.28
N ARG A 596 -41.27 20.57 22.76
CA ARG A 596 -42.05 21.82 22.74
C ARG A 596 -41.93 22.54 21.41
N THR A 597 -40.71 22.71 20.92
CA THR A 597 -40.42 23.57 19.75
C THR A 597 -40.31 22.81 18.44
N ARG A 598 -40.15 21.48 18.48
CA ARG A 598 -39.80 20.60 17.34
C ARG A 598 -38.49 20.98 16.66
N LEU A 599 -37.62 21.74 17.33
CA LEU A 599 -36.29 22.08 16.82
C LEU A 599 -35.31 20.95 17.14
N GLY A 600 -34.38 20.69 16.22
CA GLY A 600 -33.34 19.70 16.44
C GLY A 600 -32.29 20.19 17.41
N ILE A 601 -32.01 19.44 18.46
CA ILE A 601 -31.04 19.78 19.52
C ILE A 601 -29.70 19.10 19.29
N LYS A 602 -29.74 17.83 18.86
CA LYS A 602 -28.57 16.98 18.64
C LYS A 602 -28.82 16.04 17.46
N ALA A 603 -27.78 15.71 16.70
CA ALA A 603 -27.78 14.61 15.74
C ALA A 603 -26.54 13.73 15.96
N GLU A 604 -26.70 12.41 15.90
CA GLU A 604 -25.59 11.44 15.91
C GLU A 604 -25.58 10.72 14.56
N PHE A 605 -24.48 10.85 13.82
CA PHE A 605 -24.33 10.21 12.51
C PHE A 605 -23.65 8.85 12.67
N LEU A 606 -24.29 7.81 12.15
CA LEU A 606 -23.91 6.42 12.43
C LEU A 606 -23.05 5.81 11.32
N THR A 607 -22.13 4.93 11.70
CA THR A 607 -21.45 4.01 10.77
C THR A 607 -22.39 2.89 10.33
N ALA A 608 -21.97 2.10 9.33
CA ALA A 608 -22.67 0.87 8.94
C ALA A 608 -22.82 -0.14 10.10
N SER A 609 -21.96 -0.08 11.12
CA SER A 609 -22.06 -0.91 12.33
C SER A 609 -22.99 -0.31 13.41
N GLY A 610 -23.65 0.82 13.14
CA GLY A 610 -24.60 1.48 14.04
C GLY A 610 -23.96 2.35 15.13
N MET A 611 -22.65 2.61 15.08
CA MET A 611 -21.95 3.42 16.08
C MET A 611 -21.84 4.88 15.63
N PRO A 612 -22.01 5.87 16.53
CA PRO A 612 -21.77 7.28 16.17
C PRO A 612 -20.31 7.50 15.78
N PHE A 613 -20.06 8.09 14.61
CA PHE A 613 -18.72 8.55 14.20
C PHE A 613 -18.62 10.08 14.19
N LYS A 614 -19.76 10.78 14.15
CA LYS A 614 -19.87 12.23 14.29
C LYS A 614 -21.08 12.60 15.12
N VAL A 615 -21.00 13.72 15.82
CA VAL A 615 -22.09 14.28 16.62
C VAL A 615 -22.25 15.76 16.31
N ALA A 616 -23.47 16.18 15.93
CA ALA A 616 -23.83 17.58 15.73
C ALA A 616 -24.67 18.11 16.90
N HIS A 617 -24.38 19.35 17.30
CA HIS A 617 -25.16 20.13 18.26
C HIS A 617 -25.65 21.41 17.60
N PHE A 618 -26.91 21.78 17.85
CA PHE A 618 -27.56 22.93 17.22
C PHE A 618 -27.96 23.98 18.26
N GLU A 619 -27.80 25.26 17.90
CA GLU A 619 -28.31 26.39 18.67
C GLU A 619 -29.16 27.31 17.80
N TYR A 620 -30.19 27.92 18.37
CA TYR A 620 -31.17 28.75 17.66
C TYR A 620 -31.24 30.17 18.25
N GLY A 621 -30.25 30.99 17.90
CA GLY A 621 -30.20 32.41 18.26
C GLY A 621 -30.76 33.35 17.19
N ASN A 622 -30.97 32.88 15.96
CA ASN A 622 -31.50 33.70 14.87
C ASN A 622 -33.03 33.69 14.84
N ARG A 623 -33.62 34.76 14.31
CA ARG A 623 -35.05 34.82 13.99
C ARG A 623 -35.26 35.39 12.59
N VAL A 624 -36.21 34.82 11.87
CA VAL A 624 -36.52 35.19 10.48
C VAL A 624 -38.02 35.41 10.35
N LEU A 625 -38.40 36.46 9.63
CA LEU A 625 -39.80 36.78 9.35
C LEU A 625 -40.24 36.04 8.08
N VAL A 626 -41.17 35.10 8.20
CA VAL A 626 -41.73 34.33 7.07
C VAL A 626 -43.25 34.48 7.13
N ASP A 627 -43.86 34.96 6.05
CA ASP A 627 -45.31 35.19 5.96
C ASP A 627 -45.89 36.04 7.10
N GLY A 628 -45.10 36.99 7.62
CA GLY A 628 -45.50 37.86 8.74
C GLY A 628 -45.29 37.25 10.14
N GLU A 629 -44.83 36.00 10.24
CA GLU A 629 -44.53 35.34 11.51
C GLU A 629 -43.02 35.26 11.79
N GLN A 630 -42.64 35.54 13.03
CA GLN A 630 -41.26 35.37 13.50
C GLN A 630 -41.00 33.89 13.80
N ARG A 631 -40.07 33.27 13.06
CA ARG A 631 -39.67 31.87 13.24
C ARG A 631 -38.22 31.77 13.67
N ALA A 632 -37.92 30.80 14.54
CA ALA A 632 -36.56 30.51 14.96
C ALA A 632 -35.74 29.98 13.77
N PHE A 633 -34.47 30.35 13.72
CA PHE A 633 -33.52 29.87 12.72
C PHE A 633 -32.19 29.53 13.41
N VAL A 634 -31.49 28.52 12.91
CA VAL A 634 -30.22 28.07 13.48
C VAL A 634 -29.19 29.22 13.49
N SER A 635 -28.49 29.40 14.62
CA SER A 635 -27.37 30.35 14.76
C SER A 635 -26.03 29.64 14.68
N SER A 636 -25.93 28.45 15.26
CA SER A 636 -24.71 27.65 15.19
C SER A 636 -25.03 26.15 15.06
N MET A 637 -24.16 25.44 14.36
CA MET A 637 -24.11 23.98 14.34
C MET A 637 -22.67 23.55 14.55
N LYS A 638 -22.40 22.80 15.62
CA LYS A 638 -21.07 22.24 15.92
C LYS A 638 -21.05 20.74 15.66
N ILE A 639 -20.25 20.30 14.69
CA ILE A 639 -20.03 18.89 14.34
C ILE A 639 -18.69 18.44 14.92
N VAL A 640 -18.70 17.37 15.72
CA VAL A 640 -17.52 16.83 16.42
C VAL A 640 -17.29 15.39 16.01
N ASN A 641 -16.03 14.99 15.81
CA ASN A 641 -15.67 13.60 15.57
C ASN A 641 -15.85 12.78 16.87
N ALA A 642 -16.57 11.66 16.82
CA ALA A 642 -16.90 10.90 18.02
C ALA A 642 -15.67 10.20 18.64
N ASN A 643 -14.67 9.84 17.83
CA ASN A 643 -13.45 9.18 18.29
C ASN A 643 -12.33 10.17 18.63
N PHE A 644 -12.42 11.39 18.10
CA PHE A 644 -11.40 12.44 18.24
C PHE A 644 -12.07 13.78 18.58
N PRO A 645 -12.54 13.99 19.83
CA PRO A 645 -13.35 15.16 20.20
C PRO A 645 -12.68 16.52 19.97
N GLU A 646 -11.34 16.54 19.87
CA GLU A 646 -10.55 17.70 19.49
C GLU A 646 -10.74 18.14 18.04
N ARG A 647 -11.26 17.25 17.17
CA ARG A 647 -11.56 17.54 15.77
C ARG A 647 -13.01 17.96 15.61
N PHE A 648 -13.25 19.19 15.18
CA PHE A 648 -14.59 19.71 15.02
C PHE A 648 -14.70 20.77 13.93
N SER A 649 -15.92 20.96 13.43
CA SER A 649 -16.31 22.10 12.61
C SER A 649 -17.45 22.86 13.28
N LEU A 650 -17.29 24.17 13.43
CA LEU A 650 -18.29 25.10 13.91
C LEU A 650 -18.83 25.91 12.73
N LEU A 651 -20.11 25.73 12.45
CA LEU A 651 -20.84 26.45 11.40
C LEU A 651 -21.69 27.55 12.04
N GLU A 652 -21.36 28.81 11.77
CA GLU A 652 -22.07 29.98 12.27
C GLU A 652 -22.90 30.63 11.16
N TYR A 653 -24.20 30.79 11.42
CA TYR A 653 -25.18 31.32 10.49
C TYR A 653 -25.44 32.79 10.85
N ALA A 654 -25.06 33.71 9.96
CA ALA A 654 -25.18 35.15 10.17
C ALA A 654 -25.96 35.82 9.03
N ARG A 655 -26.59 36.96 9.32
CA ARG A 655 -27.34 37.77 8.33
C ARG A 655 -28.40 36.96 7.58
N VAL A 656 -29.14 36.11 8.31
CA VAL A 656 -30.22 35.30 7.73
C VAL A 656 -31.39 36.20 7.36
N ALA A 657 -31.84 36.12 6.12
CA ALA A 657 -33.00 36.88 5.63
C ALA A 657 -33.80 36.07 4.60
N PRO A 658 -35.13 36.29 4.49
CA PRO A 658 -35.90 35.80 3.35
C PRO A 658 -35.35 36.39 2.06
N ALA A 659 -35.35 35.59 0.99
CA ALA A 659 -34.92 36.02 -0.33
C ALA A 659 -35.74 35.33 -1.41
N SER A 660 -35.81 35.91 -2.61
CA SER A 660 -36.40 35.29 -3.79
C SER A 660 -35.36 35.22 -4.91
N PRO A 661 -34.30 34.41 -4.75
CA PRO A 661 -33.27 34.25 -5.77
C PRO A 661 -33.89 33.64 -7.04
N SER A 662 -33.48 34.11 -8.21
CA SER A 662 -34.00 33.61 -9.49
C SER A 662 -33.63 32.14 -9.72
N ASP A 663 -34.49 31.39 -10.39
CA ASP A 663 -34.25 29.98 -10.72
C ASP A 663 -32.95 29.75 -11.51
N SER A 664 -32.56 30.74 -12.33
CA SER A 664 -31.31 30.72 -13.08
C SER A 664 -30.05 30.63 -12.20
N LEU A 665 -30.11 31.02 -10.92
CA LEU A 665 -28.99 30.88 -9.98
C LEU A 665 -28.71 29.42 -9.61
N PHE A 666 -29.69 28.54 -9.80
CA PHE A 666 -29.63 27.13 -9.42
C PHE A 666 -29.49 26.20 -10.64
N SER A 667 -29.13 26.74 -11.81
CA SER A 667 -28.87 25.98 -13.02
C SER A 667 -27.39 25.62 -13.14
N LEU A 668 -27.10 24.45 -13.69
CA LEU A 668 -25.73 24.01 -13.96
C LEU A 668 -25.06 24.89 -15.03
N ASP A 669 -25.82 25.33 -16.04
CA ASP A 669 -25.32 26.08 -17.19
C ASP A 669 -24.81 27.48 -16.80
N THR A 670 -25.37 28.05 -15.74
CA THR A 670 -25.00 29.39 -15.24
C THR A 670 -23.92 29.34 -14.17
N LEU A 671 -23.62 28.15 -13.61
CA LEU A 671 -22.71 28.01 -12.48
C LEU A 671 -21.32 28.60 -12.78
N MET A 672 -20.86 28.47 -14.03
CA MET A 672 -19.56 28.99 -14.47
C MET A 672 -19.56 30.51 -14.72
N THR A 673 -20.71 31.12 -15.03
CA THR A 673 -20.83 32.53 -15.44
C THR A 673 -21.29 33.49 -14.33
N LEU A 674 -21.73 32.96 -13.17
CA LEU A 674 -22.09 33.69 -11.93
C LEU A 674 -20.90 34.23 -11.13
#